data_AF-A0A653MAC5-F1
#
_entry.id   AF-A0A653MAC5-F1
#
_cell.length_a   1.000
_cell.length_b   1.000
_cell.length_c   1.000
_cell.angle_alpha   90.00
_cell.angle_beta   90.00
_cell.angle_gamma   90.00
#
_symmetry.space_group_name_H-M   'P 1'
#
loop_
_entity.id
_entity.type
_entity.pdbx_description
1 polymer ?
#
loop_
_entity_poly.entity_id
_entity_poly.type
_entity_poly.pdbx_seq_one_letter_code
_entity_poly.pdbx_strand_id
1 'polypeptide(L)'
;MKFTPRSLVAATAVLLAAPMLAVTPADAADDVTLNLIGINDFHGRIDANTVKFAGTVEQVRQDGGDANSLLVSAGDNVSASLFASAVQGDIPTIDVLNDLELDASAVGNHEFDKGYDDLINRLAPAADFPFLGANVFKKSDNSPALDPYKIFTIDGVSVAVIGAVTEETGSLVSPGGIQDITFTDPTDAINDTVDDLKALPDPPKVIIASIHEGAPDGTQTYAQNVEHSAVFKKIAEQTDPAVDAIFMGHTHQAYAYDAPIPGEPGKTRPLIQTGNYGSNVGQIKLTVDGETGDVKSYVQKNVARTTTADSTLTQTFPRVAAVKTDVDAAIAFAATIGNQPVGSVTADITTAFTGNTRDDRASESTLGHLVADALLSKVKDTAPGADLGILNPGGMRDELRYAGDTSSNPANTDGVITNAEANAVLPFVNNVSSVTLTGASLKKVFEQQWQRDAGGNVPTRAYLQLSTSKNVTYTYDATRPEGDRITSVTINGEPLDPAKSYKVATFSFLATGGDNFRAFTEGTSVDTGLVDYEAWIDYLKANKPVSPDFARRSLAVTGVKSSYEAGSSVAVTLPKLDLTSLGSPANTSVTAKLKAGDTTTDLGSFPVTAGSATVAFDLPAGLIGAATLEVEAAPTGTKASIPLAIDKATSTTTATAPAKAKTGSTFTVEATVASESGVTPTGTVTVKDGTTELATGPLVNGSASVEVNASKLSADDHELTVSYSGDSLHQASSGTTEPIEIVKGGSGFGAVVGSTPYGTQALVQLTADPEASGLVYVTSGGELVGMGFLTDGQGTVKLDKTGFVPGAYDLKVFYGGDEKFDPTSTTASLTVTKGATKTTKSSVTSKVVRKTTKATVKVKVTGTGFTVESGTVRIYQGSTLYGYASVKDGLATVKLKAFPTSGNKAMTAKFAGNSVALPSNGSFTIKVVK
;
A
#
# COMPACT_ATOMS: atom_id res chain seq x y z
N MET A 1 78.16 -70.47 29.59
CA MET A 1 79.57 -70.32 29.18
C MET A 1 80.06 -68.99 29.73
N LYS A 2 81.15 -69.02 30.50
CA LYS A 2 82.04 -67.91 30.89
C LYS A 2 81.48 -66.78 31.77
N PHE A 3 81.83 -66.78 33.07
CA PHE A 3 83.12 -66.36 33.68
C PHE A 3 83.13 -64.82 33.74
N THR A 4 83.45 -64.07 34.81
CA THR A 4 83.87 -64.28 36.21
C THR A 4 83.95 -62.85 36.82
N PRO A 5 84.05 -62.72 38.16
CA PRO A 5 83.92 -61.48 38.91
C PRO A 5 85.28 -60.86 39.32
N ARG A 6 85.21 -59.83 40.22
CA ARG A 6 86.23 -59.22 41.12
C ARG A 6 86.61 -57.78 40.74
N SER A 7 86.73 -56.78 41.62
CA SER A 7 86.65 -56.56 43.08
C SER A 7 86.49 -55.02 43.27
N LEU A 8 86.10 -54.39 44.40
CA LEU A 8 86.87 -54.14 45.65
C LEU A 8 86.01 -53.12 46.49
N VAL A 9 85.56 -53.46 47.71
CA VAL A 9 85.94 -52.90 49.06
C VAL A 9 85.42 -51.51 49.50
N ALA A 10 84.80 -51.54 50.70
CA ALA A 10 84.61 -50.52 51.76
C ALA A 10 83.73 -49.29 51.43
N ALA A 11 82.85 -48.79 52.29
CA ALA A 11 82.88 -48.72 53.75
C ALA A 11 81.47 -48.71 54.40
N THR A 12 81.47 -49.02 55.69
CA THR A 12 80.35 -49.22 56.62
C THR A 12 79.58 -47.93 56.93
N ALA A 13 78.24 -47.97 56.87
CA ALA A 13 77.35 -47.02 57.53
C ALA A 13 76.18 -47.76 58.19
N VAL A 14 75.85 -47.30 59.40
CA VAL A 14 75.00 -47.91 60.42
C VAL A 14 73.55 -48.09 59.93
N LEU A 15 73.03 -49.32 60.01
CA LEU A 15 71.61 -49.65 59.81
C LEU A 15 70.83 -49.31 61.10
N LEU A 16 70.02 -48.25 61.09
CA LEU A 16 68.79 -48.22 61.89
C LEU A 16 67.72 -48.99 61.12
N ALA A 17 67.02 -49.89 61.80
CA ALA A 17 65.84 -50.56 61.27
C ALA A 17 64.72 -49.52 61.04
N ALA A 18 64.48 -49.17 59.77
CA ALA A 18 63.29 -48.44 59.34
C ALA A 18 62.13 -49.44 59.17
N PRO A 19 60.90 -49.12 59.63
CA PRO A 19 59.75 -49.94 59.33
C PRO A 19 59.49 -49.88 57.82
N MET A 20 59.22 -51.05 57.21
CA MET A 20 58.57 -51.10 55.91
C MET A 20 57.25 -50.33 56.03
N LEU A 21 57.21 -49.10 55.50
CA LEU A 21 55.96 -48.50 55.10
C LEU A 21 55.48 -49.33 53.90
N ALA A 22 54.50 -50.19 54.17
CA ALA A 22 53.66 -50.75 53.14
C ALA A 22 53.09 -49.56 52.35
N VAL A 23 53.53 -49.41 51.10
CA VAL A 23 52.79 -48.60 50.13
C VAL A 23 51.51 -49.38 49.89
N THR A 24 50.44 -48.97 50.56
CA THR A 24 49.08 -49.33 50.16
C THR A 24 48.92 -48.88 48.71
N PRO A 25 48.34 -49.69 47.80
CA PRO A 25 47.83 -49.15 46.55
C PRO A 25 46.98 -47.93 46.89
N ALA A 26 47.11 -46.84 46.14
CA ALA A 26 46.07 -45.83 46.14
C ALA A 26 44.78 -46.57 45.73
N ASP A 27 43.84 -46.71 46.66
CA ASP A 27 42.49 -47.15 46.31
C ASP A 27 42.00 -46.14 45.26
N ALA A 28 41.66 -46.63 44.06
CA ALA A 28 40.95 -45.81 43.08
C ALA A 28 39.70 -45.29 43.80
N ALA A 29 39.48 -43.97 43.76
CA ALA A 29 38.25 -43.42 44.33
C ALA A 29 37.06 -44.12 43.66
N ASP A 30 36.12 -44.61 44.48
CA ASP A 30 34.92 -45.27 43.95
C ASP A 30 34.12 -44.29 43.08
N ASP A 31 33.41 -44.82 42.09
CA ASP A 31 32.50 -44.03 41.25
C ASP A 31 31.41 -43.39 42.12
N VAL A 32 31.22 -42.09 41.95
CA VAL A 32 30.20 -41.31 42.64
C VAL A 32 28.97 -41.19 41.74
N THR A 33 27.78 -41.41 42.30
CA THR A 33 26.52 -41.15 41.58
C THR A 33 25.95 -39.81 42.01
N LEU A 34 25.92 -38.84 41.12
CA LEU A 34 25.27 -37.54 41.33
C LEU A 34 23.83 -37.60 40.83
N ASN A 35 22.86 -37.25 41.67
CA ASN A 35 21.45 -37.19 41.33
C ASN A 35 20.99 -35.73 41.16
N LEU A 36 20.95 -35.27 39.92
CA LEU A 36 20.52 -33.92 39.59
C LEU A 36 19.00 -33.92 39.39
N ILE A 37 18.30 -33.08 40.14
CA ILE A 37 16.85 -32.96 40.12
C ILE A 37 16.52 -31.59 39.52
N GLY A 38 15.71 -31.57 38.46
CA GLY A 38 15.39 -30.35 37.73
C GLY A 38 13.91 -30.01 37.78
N ILE A 39 13.61 -28.72 37.89
CA ILE A 39 12.28 -28.14 37.65
C ILE A 39 12.41 -26.92 36.74
N ASN A 40 11.32 -26.50 36.10
CA ASN A 40 11.25 -25.28 35.31
C ASN A 40 9.80 -24.78 35.25
N ASP A 41 9.60 -23.49 34.99
CA ASP A 41 8.28 -22.90 34.70
C ASP A 41 7.23 -23.24 35.77
N PHE A 42 7.62 -23.15 37.04
CA PHE A 42 6.74 -23.45 38.17
C PHE A 42 5.61 -22.41 38.29
N HIS A 43 5.85 -21.15 37.91
CA HIS A 43 4.86 -20.07 37.82
C HIS A 43 3.91 -19.99 39.02
N GLY A 44 4.47 -19.98 40.22
CA GLY A 44 3.74 -19.84 41.48
C GLY A 44 2.49 -20.70 41.61
N ARG A 45 2.58 -21.97 41.19
CA ARG A 45 1.49 -22.95 41.26
C ARG A 45 1.31 -23.46 42.68
N ILE A 46 0.78 -22.57 43.53
CA ILE A 46 0.36 -22.83 44.91
C ILE A 46 -1.11 -23.21 44.91
N ASP A 47 -1.37 -24.52 44.92
CA ASP A 47 -2.70 -25.13 44.83
C ASP A 47 -2.71 -26.56 45.45
N ALA A 48 -3.76 -27.33 45.19
CA ALA A 48 -3.91 -28.70 45.67
C ALA A 48 -2.92 -29.72 45.05
N ASN A 49 -2.15 -29.33 44.04
CA ASN A 49 -1.11 -30.15 43.40
C ASN A 49 0.29 -29.87 43.97
N THR A 50 0.51 -28.74 44.65
CA THR A 50 1.84 -28.36 45.16
C THR A 50 2.43 -29.42 46.10
N VAL A 51 1.62 -29.99 46.99
CA VAL A 51 2.05 -31.07 47.90
C VAL A 51 2.46 -32.33 47.14
N LYS A 52 1.76 -32.64 46.04
CA LYS A 52 2.10 -33.79 45.18
C LYS A 52 3.37 -33.52 44.37
N PHE A 53 3.54 -32.29 43.89
CA PHE A 53 4.78 -31.85 43.25
C PHE A 53 5.97 -32.02 44.22
N ALA A 54 5.87 -31.47 45.43
CA ALA A 54 6.86 -31.63 46.49
C ALA A 54 7.14 -33.12 46.80
N GLY A 55 6.09 -33.93 46.90
CA GLY A 55 6.24 -35.38 47.06
C GLY A 55 6.95 -36.08 45.91
N THR A 56 6.81 -35.57 44.69
CA THR A 56 7.51 -36.10 43.51
C THR A 56 8.99 -35.75 43.57
N VAL A 57 9.33 -34.50 43.94
CA VAL A 57 10.72 -34.07 44.16
C VAL A 57 11.38 -34.96 45.20
N GLU A 58 10.72 -35.21 46.34
CA GLU A 58 11.28 -36.06 47.41
C GLU A 58 11.36 -37.54 47.03
N GLN A 59 10.44 -38.05 46.22
CA GLN A 59 10.54 -39.40 45.65
C GLN A 59 11.75 -39.53 44.71
N VAL A 60 12.02 -38.51 43.90
CA VAL A 60 13.18 -38.44 43.01
C VAL A 60 14.48 -38.31 43.82
N ARG A 61 14.48 -37.48 44.87
CA ARG A 61 15.59 -37.33 45.81
C ARG A 61 15.90 -38.64 46.54
N GLN A 62 14.88 -39.34 47.01
CA GLN A 62 15.01 -40.65 47.65
C GLN A 62 15.56 -41.71 46.68
N ASP A 63 15.15 -41.71 45.42
CA ASP A 63 15.63 -42.64 44.39
C ASP A 63 17.12 -42.45 44.06
N GLY A 64 17.66 -41.23 44.19
CA GLY A 64 19.08 -40.93 44.00
C GLY A 64 19.93 -40.96 45.27
N GLY A 65 19.30 -40.87 46.44
CA GLY A 65 19.97 -40.64 47.72
C GLY A 65 20.07 -39.16 48.04
N ASP A 66 19.65 -38.79 49.26
CA ASP A 66 19.55 -37.39 49.72
C ASP A 66 20.90 -36.66 49.68
N ALA A 67 21.96 -37.27 50.24
CA ALA A 67 23.32 -36.72 50.27
C ALA A 67 23.97 -36.59 48.87
N ASN A 68 23.40 -37.24 47.87
CA ASN A 68 23.91 -37.31 46.51
C ASN A 68 23.10 -36.43 45.55
N SER A 69 22.08 -35.73 46.07
CA SER A 69 21.12 -35.00 45.26
C SER A 69 21.41 -33.50 45.24
N LEU A 70 21.18 -32.89 44.07
CA LEU A 70 21.20 -31.44 43.88
C LEU A 70 19.91 -31.05 43.16
N LEU A 71 19.08 -30.21 43.77
CA LEU A 71 17.83 -29.69 43.20
C LEU A 71 18.07 -28.33 42.57
N VAL A 72 17.78 -28.20 41.27
CA VAL A 72 17.97 -26.97 40.51
C VAL A 72 16.69 -26.58 39.77
N SER A 73 16.51 -25.27 39.57
CA SER A 73 15.46 -24.71 38.73
C SER A 73 16.04 -24.03 37.50
N ALA A 74 15.41 -24.23 36.34
CA ALA A 74 15.72 -23.52 35.11
C ALA A 74 14.83 -22.29 34.91
N GLY A 75 14.40 -21.62 35.99
CA GLY A 75 13.72 -20.31 35.94
C GLY A 75 12.20 -20.36 35.80
N ASP A 76 11.59 -19.18 35.80
CA ASP A 76 10.13 -18.94 35.85
C ASP A 76 9.46 -19.66 37.02
N ASN A 77 10.06 -19.53 38.21
CA ASN A 77 9.43 -20.02 39.43
C ASN A 77 8.27 -19.12 39.84
N VAL A 78 8.41 -17.80 39.63
CA VAL A 78 7.44 -16.78 40.05
C VAL A 78 6.74 -16.14 38.84
N SER A 79 5.77 -15.27 39.12
CA SER A 79 4.90 -14.61 38.14
C SER A 79 4.16 -15.57 37.19
N ALA A 80 3.19 -15.02 36.44
CA ALA A 80 2.07 -15.79 35.87
C ALA A 80 1.38 -16.70 36.92
N SER A 81 1.49 -16.27 38.19
CA SER A 81 1.21 -17.05 39.37
C SER A 81 -0.27 -17.26 39.58
N LEU A 82 -0.61 -18.39 40.21
CA LEU A 82 -1.96 -18.53 40.74
C LEU A 82 -2.19 -17.47 41.81
N PHE A 83 -3.46 -17.10 41.98
CA PHE A 83 -3.86 -16.04 42.91
C PHE A 83 -3.28 -16.23 44.31
N ALA A 84 -3.19 -17.48 44.79
CA ALA A 84 -2.66 -17.78 46.12
C ALA A 84 -1.21 -17.33 46.34
N SER A 85 -0.40 -17.38 45.28
CA SER A 85 0.96 -16.87 45.29
C SER A 85 1.01 -15.38 44.94
N ALA A 86 0.31 -14.98 43.86
CA ALA A 86 0.36 -13.62 43.33
C ALA A 86 -0.06 -12.54 44.35
N VAL A 87 -1.13 -12.78 45.10
CA VAL A 87 -1.69 -11.81 46.08
C VAL A 87 -0.75 -11.56 47.27
N GLN A 88 0.26 -12.42 47.44
CA GLN A 88 1.30 -12.32 48.47
C GLN A 88 2.67 -11.98 47.86
N GLY A 89 2.68 -11.47 46.62
CA GLY A 89 3.90 -11.10 45.93
C GLY A 89 4.81 -12.29 45.61
N ASP A 90 4.28 -13.48 45.41
CA ASP A 90 5.05 -14.70 45.10
C ASP A 90 5.92 -15.26 46.23
N ILE A 91 5.90 -14.66 47.43
CA ILE A 91 6.63 -15.16 48.59
C ILE A 91 6.27 -16.61 48.96
N PRO A 92 5.00 -17.05 48.94
CA PRO A 92 4.68 -18.46 49.19
C PRO A 92 5.35 -19.45 48.23
N THR A 93 5.71 -19.01 47.01
CA THR A 93 6.46 -19.86 46.09
C THR A 93 7.90 -20.00 46.51
N ILE A 94 8.50 -18.91 46.98
CA ILE A 94 9.86 -18.92 47.52
C ILE A 94 9.91 -19.79 48.79
N ASP A 95 8.94 -19.66 49.69
CA ASP A 95 8.84 -20.48 50.92
C ASP A 95 8.77 -21.98 50.59
N VAL A 96 7.90 -22.38 49.64
CA VAL A 96 7.80 -23.78 49.18
C VAL A 96 9.12 -24.30 48.58
N LEU A 97 9.85 -23.47 47.84
CA LEU A 97 11.13 -23.86 47.23
C LEU A 97 12.26 -23.88 48.26
N ASN A 98 12.23 -23.02 49.27
CA ASN A 98 13.14 -23.06 50.42
C ASN A 98 12.94 -24.36 51.22
N ASP A 99 11.68 -24.70 51.53
CA ASP A 99 11.32 -25.94 52.25
C ASP A 99 11.66 -27.21 51.47
N LEU A 100 11.70 -27.15 50.13
CA LEU A 100 12.18 -28.23 49.27
C LEU A 100 13.71 -28.28 49.17
N GLU A 101 14.41 -27.34 49.80
CA GLU A 101 15.85 -27.18 49.73
C GLU A 101 16.31 -27.13 48.26
N LEU A 102 15.74 -26.19 47.49
CA LEU A 102 16.24 -25.83 46.17
C LEU A 102 17.67 -25.29 46.34
N ASP A 103 18.63 -25.80 45.58
CA ASP A 103 20.03 -25.44 45.73
C ASP A 103 20.41 -24.20 44.91
N ALA A 104 19.84 -24.06 43.70
CA ALA A 104 20.03 -22.90 42.83
C ALA A 104 18.89 -22.76 41.81
N SER A 105 18.62 -21.54 41.38
CA SER A 105 17.72 -21.27 40.26
C SER A 105 18.43 -20.43 39.21
N ALA A 106 18.40 -20.85 37.95
CA ALA A 106 18.54 -19.86 36.87
C ALA A 106 17.37 -18.88 36.96
N VAL A 107 17.59 -17.63 36.55
CA VAL A 107 16.47 -16.71 36.31
C VAL A 107 15.79 -17.07 34.99
N GLY A 108 14.47 -17.03 34.98
CA GLY A 108 13.65 -16.98 33.78
C GLY A 108 13.24 -15.55 33.47
N ASN A 109 12.46 -15.36 32.39
CA ASN A 109 12.01 -14.04 32.03
C ASN A 109 11.00 -13.50 33.07
N HIS A 110 10.18 -14.36 33.68
CA HIS A 110 9.13 -13.95 34.61
C HIS A 110 9.65 -13.51 35.99
N GLU A 111 10.90 -13.84 36.35
CA GLU A 111 11.58 -13.22 37.49
C GLU A 111 11.77 -11.70 37.31
N PHE A 112 11.70 -11.17 36.07
CA PHE A 112 11.85 -9.75 35.75
C PHE A 112 10.52 -9.02 35.50
N ASP A 113 9.36 -9.66 35.68
CA ASP A 113 8.05 -9.05 35.42
C ASP A 113 7.79 -7.78 36.25
N LYS A 114 8.23 -7.80 37.52
CA LYS A 114 8.16 -6.65 38.44
C LYS A 114 9.44 -5.80 38.41
N GLY A 115 10.36 -6.09 37.48
CA GLY A 115 11.62 -5.39 37.28
C GLY A 115 12.81 -6.00 38.03
N TYR A 116 14.02 -5.63 37.59
CA TYR A 116 15.28 -6.08 38.18
C TYR A 116 15.42 -5.72 39.66
N ASP A 117 14.92 -4.54 40.06
CA ASP A 117 14.92 -4.10 41.46
C ASP A 117 14.09 -5.02 42.37
N ASP A 118 12.96 -5.53 41.86
CA ASP A 118 12.09 -6.44 42.62
C ASP A 118 12.77 -7.80 42.84
N LEU A 119 13.42 -8.32 41.79
CA LEU A 119 14.21 -9.55 41.88
C LEU A 119 15.30 -9.43 42.96
N ILE A 120 16.14 -8.40 42.90
CA ILE A 120 17.31 -8.32 43.79
C ILE A 120 16.99 -7.85 45.21
N ASN A 121 15.92 -7.05 45.41
CA ASN A 121 15.62 -6.46 46.71
C ASN A 121 14.45 -7.13 47.45
N ARG A 122 13.69 -8.01 46.79
CA ARG A 122 12.54 -8.69 47.41
C ARG A 122 12.56 -10.21 47.24
N LEU A 123 12.74 -10.71 46.02
CA LEU A 123 12.74 -12.16 45.77
C LEU A 123 14.04 -12.81 46.25
N ALA A 124 15.19 -12.31 45.81
CA ALA A 124 16.49 -12.86 46.19
C ALA A 124 16.76 -12.85 47.71
N PRO A 125 16.39 -11.79 48.47
CA PRO A 125 16.54 -11.82 49.93
C PRO A 125 15.57 -12.76 50.66
N ALA A 126 14.49 -13.20 50.01
CA ALA A 126 13.54 -14.16 50.58
C ALA A 126 13.92 -15.62 50.27
N ALA A 127 14.78 -15.84 49.25
CA ALA A 127 15.21 -17.16 48.84
C ALA A 127 16.44 -17.63 49.63
N ASP A 128 16.43 -18.89 50.06
CA ASP A 128 17.60 -19.56 50.67
C ASP A 128 18.60 -20.05 49.62
N PHE A 129 18.31 -19.80 48.33
CA PHE A 129 19.08 -20.19 47.16
C PHE A 129 19.42 -18.99 46.27
N PRO A 130 20.55 -19.03 45.53
CA PRO A 130 20.91 -17.97 44.60
C PRO A 130 20.06 -18.03 43.32
N PHE A 131 19.70 -16.85 42.82
CA PHE A 131 19.27 -16.64 41.44
C PHE A 131 20.50 -16.39 40.56
N LEU A 132 20.67 -17.21 39.53
CA LEU A 132 21.83 -17.25 38.65
C LEU A 132 21.50 -16.68 37.26
N GLY A 133 22.40 -15.89 36.70
CA GLY A 133 22.20 -15.24 35.40
C GLY A 133 23.49 -14.79 34.73
N ALA A 134 24.23 -15.74 34.15
CA ALA A 134 25.51 -15.54 33.48
C ALA A 134 25.43 -14.57 32.29
N ASN A 135 24.29 -14.50 31.62
CA ASN A 135 24.08 -13.66 30.45
C ASN A 135 23.36 -12.33 30.76
N VAL A 136 23.23 -11.95 32.04
CA VAL A 136 22.58 -10.72 32.49
C VAL A 136 23.62 -9.70 32.96
N PHE A 137 23.72 -8.57 32.27
CA PHE A 137 24.75 -7.56 32.51
C PHE A 137 24.17 -6.18 32.79
N LYS A 138 24.82 -5.41 33.65
CA LYS A 138 24.48 -4.00 33.89
C LYS A 138 24.90 -3.16 32.70
N LYS A 139 24.01 -2.33 32.16
CA LYS A 139 24.32 -1.44 31.03
C LYS A 139 25.33 -0.34 31.39
N SER A 140 25.46 -0.01 32.67
CA SER A 140 26.35 1.06 33.15
C SER A 140 27.82 0.79 32.86
N ASP A 141 28.25 -0.46 32.99
CA ASP A 141 29.66 -0.85 32.96
C ASP A 141 29.91 -2.26 32.38
N ASN A 142 28.86 -2.93 31.91
CA ASN A 142 28.90 -4.29 31.40
C ASN A 142 29.40 -5.33 32.44
N SER A 143 29.25 -5.04 33.73
CA SER A 143 29.51 -6.01 34.80
C SER A 143 28.33 -6.99 34.96
N PRO A 144 28.55 -8.21 35.48
CA PRO A 144 27.47 -9.13 35.79
C PRO A 144 26.42 -8.49 36.72
N ALA A 145 25.15 -8.66 36.37
CA ALA A 145 24.02 -8.18 37.17
C ALA A 145 23.58 -9.20 38.24
N LEU A 146 23.88 -10.48 38.01
CA LEU A 146 23.61 -11.61 38.89
C LEU A 146 24.86 -12.48 38.96
N ASP A 147 24.92 -13.38 39.95
CA ASP A 147 25.99 -14.37 40.00
C ASP A 147 25.84 -15.33 38.79
N PRO A 148 26.91 -15.59 38.01
CA PRO A 148 26.83 -16.45 36.84
C PRO A 148 26.66 -17.93 37.19
N TYR A 149 27.25 -18.35 38.31
CA TYR A 149 27.26 -19.75 38.75
C TYR A 149 27.33 -19.89 40.29
N LYS A 150 27.05 -21.11 40.77
CA LYS A 150 27.32 -21.55 42.14
C LYS A 150 28.01 -22.91 42.15
N ILE A 151 29.02 -23.09 42.99
CA ILE A 151 29.73 -24.37 43.18
C ILE A 151 29.24 -25.04 44.47
N PHE A 152 28.89 -26.31 44.38
CA PHE A 152 28.47 -27.20 45.46
C PHE A 152 29.47 -28.34 45.64
N THR A 153 29.43 -29.01 46.79
CA THR A 153 30.18 -30.25 47.02
C THR A 153 29.19 -31.35 47.35
N ILE A 154 29.07 -32.33 46.45
CA ILE A 154 28.11 -33.44 46.55
C ILE A 154 28.91 -34.74 46.58
N ASP A 155 28.80 -35.48 47.68
CA ASP A 155 29.55 -36.72 47.92
C ASP A 155 31.07 -36.59 47.59
N GLY A 156 31.66 -35.45 47.93
CA GLY A 156 33.08 -35.15 47.70
C GLY A 156 33.44 -34.63 46.29
N VAL A 157 32.48 -34.55 45.37
CA VAL A 157 32.65 -34.01 44.01
C VAL A 157 32.22 -32.55 43.96
N SER A 158 33.05 -31.66 43.42
CA SER A 158 32.70 -30.26 43.18
C SER A 158 31.84 -30.12 41.92
N VAL A 159 30.63 -29.58 42.07
CA VAL A 159 29.64 -29.44 40.99
C VAL A 159 29.28 -27.96 40.83
N ALA A 160 29.51 -27.39 39.64
CA ALA A 160 29.07 -26.03 39.31
C ALA A 160 27.71 -26.05 38.62
N VAL A 161 26.81 -25.15 39.01
CA VAL A 161 25.58 -24.85 38.27
C VAL A 161 25.73 -23.46 37.68
N ILE A 162 25.66 -23.34 36.36
CA ILE A 162 25.65 -22.07 35.61
C ILE A 162 24.21 -21.77 35.22
N GLY A 163 23.71 -20.56 35.51
CA GLY A 163 22.35 -20.14 35.16
C GLY A 163 22.35 -19.17 33.98
N ALA A 164 21.42 -19.31 33.04
CA ALA A 164 21.22 -18.33 31.96
C ALA A 164 19.74 -18.22 31.57
N VAL A 165 19.36 -17.08 30.99
CA VAL A 165 17.97 -16.79 30.55
C VAL A 165 17.90 -16.54 29.05
N THR A 166 16.75 -16.73 28.41
CA THR A 166 16.56 -16.38 26.98
C THR A 166 16.96 -14.93 26.68
N GLU A 167 17.65 -14.71 25.56
CA GLU A 167 18.00 -13.39 25.03
C GLU A 167 16.72 -12.56 24.73
N GLU A 168 15.59 -13.23 24.50
CA GLU A 168 14.31 -12.60 24.21
C GLU A 168 13.69 -11.85 25.40
N THR A 169 14.21 -12.04 26.62
CA THR A 169 13.67 -11.47 27.86
C THR A 169 13.37 -9.98 27.74
N GLY A 170 14.27 -9.22 27.08
CA GLY A 170 14.08 -7.78 26.88
C GLY A 170 12.81 -7.37 26.11
N SER A 171 12.21 -8.30 25.37
CA SER A 171 10.95 -8.14 24.64
C SER A 171 9.73 -8.76 25.33
N LEU A 172 9.96 -9.58 26.37
CA LEU A 172 8.93 -10.34 27.08
C LEU A 172 8.48 -9.66 28.37
N VAL A 173 9.29 -8.76 28.92
CA VAL A 173 8.99 -8.01 30.16
C VAL A 173 8.93 -6.50 29.93
N SER A 174 8.47 -5.75 30.93
CA SER A 174 8.37 -4.29 30.85
C SER A 174 9.75 -3.64 30.68
N PRO A 175 10.01 -2.89 29.58
CA PRO A 175 11.31 -2.28 29.34
C PRO A 175 11.76 -1.29 30.44
N GLY A 176 10.81 -0.66 31.13
CA GLY A 176 11.10 0.22 32.26
C GLY A 176 11.70 -0.52 33.46
N GLY A 177 11.24 -1.75 33.72
CA GLY A 177 11.73 -2.59 34.83
C GLY A 177 13.12 -3.18 34.61
N ILE A 178 13.63 -3.14 33.38
CA ILE A 178 14.93 -3.69 32.98
C ILE A 178 15.84 -2.63 32.32
N GLN A 179 15.56 -1.34 32.55
CA GLN A 179 16.25 -0.25 31.86
C GLN A 179 17.78 -0.27 32.11
N ASP A 180 18.22 -0.79 33.26
CA ASP A 180 19.61 -0.82 33.69
C ASP A 180 20.35 -2.12 33.36
N ILE A 181 19.67 -3.14 32.80
CA ILE A 181 20.26 -4.44 32.49
C ILE A 181 20.03 -4.87 31.04
N THR A 182 20.93 -5.67 30.50
CA THR A 182 20.86 -6.25 29.16
C THR A 182 21.04 -7.76 29.23
N PHE A 183 20.45 -8.45 28.26
CA PHE A 183 20.54 -9.89 28.09
C PHE A 183 21.39 -10.19 26.87
N THR A 184 22.32 -11.12 26.98
CA THR A 184 23.20 -11.58 25.89
C THR A 184 22.87 -13.02 25.52
N ASP A 185 23.47 -13.56 24.46
CA ASP A 185 23.25 -14.94 24.06
C ASP A 185 23.59 -15.90 25.22
N PRO A 186 22.66 -16.77 25.63
CA PRO A 186 22.86 -17.63 26.79
C PRO A 186 23.95 -18.69 26.55
N THR A 187 24.14 -19.18 25.32
CA THR A 187 25.15 -20.20 25.02
C THR A 187 26.54 -19.60 25.12
N ASP A 188 26.74 -18.41 24.54
CA ASP A 188 28.04 -17.73 24.57
C ASP A 188 28.43 -17.37 26.01
N ALA A 189 27.49 -16.85 26.81
CA ALA A 189 27.74 -16.53 28.22
C ALA A 189 28.04 -17.75 29.10
N ILE A 190 27.40 -18.90 28.83
CA ILE A 190 27.73 -20.17 29.51
C ILE A 190 29.16 -20.57 29.17
N ASN A 191 29.53 -20.51 27.89
CA ASN A 191 30.88 -20.88 27.44
C ASN A 191 31.95 -19.97 28.08
N ASP A 192 31.72 -18.67 28.13
CA ASP A 192 32.60 -17.71 28.81
C ASP A 192 32.71 -18.04 30.32
N THR A 193 31.59 -18.38 30.96
CA THR A 193 31.57 -18.78 32.38
C THR A 193 32.33 -20.09 32.62
N VAL A 194 32.27 -21.03 31.68
CA VAL A 194 33.06 -22.27 31.75
C VAL A 194 34.55 -21.98 31.69
N ASP A 195 34.98 -21.03 30.86
CA ASP A 195 36.39 -20.61 30.81
C ASP A 195 36.83 -19.97 32.13
N ASP A 196 35.98 -19.15 32.75
CA ASP A 196 36.23 -18.59 34.08
C ASP A 196 36.35 -19.70 35.16
N LEU A 197 35.47 -20.70 35.13
CA LEU A 197 35.51 -21.86 36.03
C LEU A 197 36.80 -22.68 35.86
N LYS A 198 37.23 -22.92 34.62
CA LYS A 198 38.49 -23.63 34.29
C LYS A 198 39.72 -22.86 34.77
N ALA A 199 39.63 -21.53 34.86
CA ALA A 199 40.72 -20.68 35.34
C ALA A 199 40.83 -20.60 36.88
N LEU A 200 39.88 -21.18 37.62
CA LEU A 200 39.94 -21.23 39.08
C LEU A 200 41.14 -22.07 39.57
N PRO A 201 41.68 -21.79 40.77
CA PRO A 201 42.74 -22.61 41.36
C PRO A 201 42.32 -24.07 41.61
N ASP A 202 41.03 -24.30 41.84
CA ASP A 202 40.40 -25.61 42.01
C ASP A 202 39.10 -25.64 41.19
N PRO A 203 39.18 -25.95 39.89
CA PRO A 203 38.00 -25.99 39.01
C PRO A 203 36.97 -27.04 39.47
N PRO A 204 35.67 -26.79 39.28
CA PRO A 204 34.65 -27.80 39.53
C PRO A 204 34.88 -29.02 38.65
N LYS A 205 34.65 -30.22 39.20
CA LYS A 205 34.79 -31.49 38.47
C LYS A 205 33.64 -31.76 37.50
N VAL A 206 32.45 -31.26 37.83
CA VAL A 206 31.23 -31.44 37.03
C VAL A 206 30.57 -30.08 36.81
N ILE A 207 30.11 -29.79 35.60
CA ILE A 207 29.45 -28.52 35.26
C ILE A 207 28.06 -28.78 34.69
N ILE A 208 27.06 -28.15 35.29
CA ILE A 208 25.65 -28.21 34.89
C ILE A 208 25.25 -26.85 34.34
N ALA A 209 24.60 -26.83 33.17
CA ALA A 209 23.93 -25.63 32.67
C ALA A 209 22.43 -25.71 32.98
N SER A 210 21.90 -24.66 33.62
CA SER A 210 20.48 -24.44 33.83
C SER A 210 20.06 -23.24 33.00
N ILE A 211 19.30 -23.47 31.94
CA ILE A 211 19.03 -22.48 30.89
C ILE A 211 17.52 -22.28 30.77
N HIS A 212 17.06 -21.06 31.00
CA HIS A 212 15.66 -20.68 30.74
C HIS A 212 15.46 -20.36 29.25
N GLU A 213 15.61 -21.39 28.43
CA GLU A 213 15.35 -21.44 26.98
C GLU A 213 15.01 -22.90 26.64
N GLY A 214 14.40 -23.17 25.49
CA GLY A 214 13.85 -24.50 25.21
C GLY A 214 13.68 -24.86 23.74
N ALA A 215 13.47 -26.15 23.49
CA ALA A 215 13.00 -26.62 22.18
C ALA A 215 11.55 -26.12 21.94
N PRO A 216 11.18 -25.80 20.68
CA PRO A 216 9.86 -25.28 20.36
C PRO A 216 8.73 -26.31 20.51
N ASP A 217 9.01 -27.61 20.38
CA ASP A 217 8.00 -28.68 20.44
C ASP A 217 8.55 -29.96 21.08
N GLY A 218 8.10 -30.28 22.29
CA GLY A 218 8.54 -31.45 23.04
C GLY A 218 8.00 -32.78 22.51
N THR A 219 7.05 -32.77 21.57
CA THR A 219 6.54 -34.00 20.93
C THR A 219 7.41 -34.47 19.77
N GLN A 220 8.32 -33.61 19.30
CA GLN A 220 9.22 -33.91 18.20
C GLN A 220 10.52 -34.57 18.67
N THR A 221 11.24 -35.16 17.73
CA THR A 221 12.58 -35.70 17.99
C THR A 221 13.62 -34.58 18.10
N TYR A 222 14.75 -34.86 18.75
CA TYR A 222 15.88 -33.94 18.83
C TYR A 222 16.27 -33.35 17.46
N ALA A 223 16.43 -34.21 16.45
CA ALA A 223 16.85 -33.79 15.11
C ALA A 223 15.86 -32.79 14.46
N GLN A 224 14.55 -33.01 14.65
CA GLN A 224 13.54 -32.11 14.13
C GLN A 224 13.57 -30.75 14.85
N ASN A 225 13.72 -30.74 16.18
CA ASN A 225 13.81 -29.48 16.93
C ASN A 225 15.07 -28.67 16.55
N VAL A 226 16.19 -29.33 16.31
CA VAL A 226 17.42 -28.70 15.81
C VAL A 226 17.26 -28.13 14.41
N GLU A 227 16.48 -28.77 13.55
CA GLU A 227 16.13 -28.24 12.22
C GLU A 227 15.20 -27.03 12.30
N HIS A 228 14.29 -27.00 13.28
CA HIS A 228 13.28 -25.95 13.43
C HIS A 228 13.73 -24.72 14.21
N SER A 229 14.70 -24.84 15.12
CA SER A 229 15.15 -23.74 15.98
C SER A 229 16.67 -23.61 15.96
N ALA A 230 17.15 -22.50 15.39
CA ALA A 230 18.57 -22.15 15.40
C ALA A 230 19.09 -21.89 16.82
N VAL A 231 18.25 -21.36 17.70
CA VAL A 231 18.59 -21.11 19.12
C VAL A 231 18.77 -22.43 19.86
N PHE A 232 17.79 -23.34 19.76
CA PHE A 232 17.89 -24.66 20.38
C PHE A 232 19.07 -25.47 19.83
N LYS A 233 19.29 -25.40 18.52
CA LYS A 233 20.46 -25.99 17.85
C LYS A 233 21.76 -25.45 18.45
N LYS A 234 21.88 -24.13 18.59
CA LYS A 234 23.08 -23.50 19.15
C LYS A 234 23.34 -24.00 20.58
N ILE A 235 22.32 -24.00 21.45
CA ILE A 235 22.47 -24.51 22.82
C ILE A 235 22.92 -25.98 22.80
N ALA A 236 22.23 -26.84 22.05
CA ALA A 236 22.52 -28.27 22.06
C ALA A 236 23.89 -28.62 21.43
N GLU A 237 24.28 -27.95 20.35
CA GLU A 237 25.45 -28.30 19.54
C GLU A 237 26.67 -27.39 19.75
N GLN A 238 26.55 -26.29 20.53
CA GLN A 238 27.62 -25.31 20.73
C GLN A 238 27.85 -24.91 22.20
N THR A 239 27.10 -25.45 23.16
CA THR A 239 27.47 -25.34 24.59
C THR A 239 28.78 -26.10 24.84
N ASP A 240 29.70 -25.50 25.61
CA ASP A 240 31.07 -26.00 25.83
C ASP A 240 31.09 -27.50 26.19
N PRO A 241 32.05 -28.28 25.66
CA PRO A 241 32.13 -29.71 25.92
C PRO A 241 32.34 -30.08 27.41
N ALA A 242 32.80 -29.16 28.26
CA ALA A 242 32.94 -29.40 29.70
C ALA A 242 31.61 -29.33 30.47
N VAL A 243 30.51 -28.93 29.84
CA VAL A 243 29.17 -29.00 30.46
C VAL A 243 28.63 -30.42 30.33
N ASP A 244 28.38 -31.06 31.48
CA ASP A 244 28.01 -32.46 31.63
C ASP A 244 26.51 -32.73 31.55
N ALA A 245 25.67 -31.76 31.91
CA ALA A 245 24.22 -31.87 31.81
C ALA A 245 23.56 -30.52 31.60
N ILE A 246 22.40 -30.51 30.93
CA ILE A 246 21.66 -29.31 30.59
C ILE A 246 20.20 -29.44 31.05
N PHE A 247 19.77 -28.55 31.94
CA PHE A 247 18.36 -28.33 32.27
C PHE A 247 17.84 -27.13 31.47
N MET A 248 16.66 -27.29 30.88
CA MET A 248 16.03 -26.32 29.99
C MET A 248 14.69 -25.81 30.57
N GLY A 249 14.14 -24.72 30.02
CA GLY A 249 12.91 -24.05 30.48
C GLY A 249 12.20 -23.27 29.38
N HIS A 250 11.37 -22.28 29.76
CA HIS A 250 10.75 -21.26 28.90
C HIS A 250 9.61 -21.75 27.98
N THR A 251 9.86 -22.76 27.17
CA THR A 251 8.92 -23.19 26.11
C THR A 251 7.79 -24.10 26.61
N HIS A 252 7.77 -24.45 27.89
CA HIS A 252 6.80 -25.33 28.58
C HIS A 252 6.73 -26.75 27.99
N GLN A 253 7.79 -27.21 27.34
CA GLN A 253 7.82 -28.51 26.68
C GLN A 253 8.38 -29.60 27.61
N ALA A 254 7.90 -30.83 27.45
CA ALA A 254 8.39 -31.99 28.21
C ALA A 254 9.18 -32.93 27.29
N TYR A 255 10.50 -32.99 27.44
CA TYR A 255 11.39 -33.87 26.68
C TYR A 255 12.65 -34.22 27.46
N ALA A 256 13.30 -35.31 27.05
CA ALA A 256 14.63 -35.69 27.50
C ALA A 256 15.41 -36.19 26.26
N TYR A 257 16.49 -35.51 25.91
CA TYR A 257 17.27 -35.77 24.71
C TYR A 257 18.73 -36.04 25.03
N ASP A 258 19.36 -36.90 24.22
CA ASP A 258 20.80 -37.10 24.23
C ASP A 258 21.43 -36.09 23.26
N ALA A 259 21.90 -34.96 23.80
CA ALA A 259 22.52 -33.89 23.01
C ALA A 259 24.00 -34.23 22.72
N PRO A 260 24.53 -33.91 21.53
CA PRO A 260 25.93 -34.17 21.20
C PRO A 260 26.87 -33.30 22.05
N ILE A 261 28.06 -33.84 22.34
CA ILE A 261 29.15 -33.07 22.97
C ILE A 261 30.03 -32.48 21.85
N PRO A 262 30.19 -31.15 21.76
CA PRO A 262 30.95 -30.53 20.68
C PRO A 262 32.41 -30.99 20.68
N GLY A 263 32.92 -31.43 19.52
CA GLY A 263 34.28 -31.93 19.40
C GLY A 263 34.48 -33.39 19.84
N GLU A 264 33.44 -34.07 20.32
CA GLU A 264 33.52 -35.48 20.76
C GLU A 264 32.52 -36.39 19.98
N PRO A 265 32.85 -36.80 18.74
CA PRO A 265 31.95 -37.58 17.89
C PRO A 265 31.46 -38.87 18.56
N GLY A 266 30.14 -39.05 18.60
CA GLY A 266 29.51 -40.25 19.15
C GLY A 266 29.32 -40.24 20.68
N LYS A 267 29.77 -39.18 21.37
CA LYS A 267 29.40 -38.94 22.77
C LYS A 267 28.24 -37.96 22.89
N THR A 268 27.44 -38.16 23.92
CA THR A 268 26.27 -37.34 24.23
C THR A 268 26.23 -36.99 25.70
N ARG A 269 25.44 -35.97 26.03
CA ARG A 269 25.09 -35.54 27.39
C ARG A 269 23.57 -35.41 27.54
N PRO A 270 23.03 -35.54 28.75
CA PRO A 270 21.61 -35.34 28.99
C PRO A 270 21.20 -33.86 28.84
N LEU A 271 20.10 -33.63 28.12
CA LEU A 271 19.45 -32.34 27.95
C LEU A 271 17.95 -32.53 28.18
N ILE A 272 17.36 -31.86 29.18
CA ILE A 272 15.99 -32.15 29.65
C ILE A 272 15.19 -30.88 29.94
N GLN A 273 13.88 -30.92 29.63
CA GLN A 273 12.88 -29.95 30.07
C GLN A 273 11.66 -30.70 30.62
N THR A 274 11.04 -30.19 31.68
CA THR A 274 10.09 -30.96 32.51
C THR A 274 8.62 -30.60 32.25
N GLY A 275 8.32 -29.88 31.16
CA GLY A 275 7.02 -29.29 30.91
C GLY A 275 6.90 -27.98 31.70
N ASN A 276 5.85 -27.84 32.50
CA ASN A 276 5.60 -26.66 33.33
C ASN A 276 4.73 -27.01 34.54
N TYR A 277 4.55 -26.04 35.45
CA TYR A 277 3.58 -26.06 36.55
C TYR A 277 3.75 -27.24 37.53
N GLY A 278 4.98 -27.75 37.67
CA GLY A 278 5.26 -28.94 38.47
C GLY A 278 4.51 -30.18 38.00
N SER A 279 4.22 -30.30 36.69
CA SER A 279 3.58 -31.48 36.11
C SER A 279 4.53 -32.68 36.02
N ASN A 280 5.84 -32.42 35.88
CA ASN A 280 6.90 -33.40 36.01
C ASN A 280 8.06 -32.85 36.85
N VAL A 281 8.96 -33.74 37.27
CA VAL A 281 10.26 -33.43 37.86
C VAL A 281 11.32 -34.15 37.02
N GLY A 282 12.33 -33.42 36.58
CA GLY A 282 13.45 -33.97 35.81
C GLY A 282 14.42 -34.68 36.74
N GLN A 283 14.93 -35.83 36.32
CA GLN A 283 16.00 -36.54 37.03
C GLN A 283 17.10 -36.92 36.05
N ILE A 284 18.32 -36.49 36.35
CA ILE A 284 19.54 -36.93 35.69
C ILE A 284 20.44 -37.58 36.74
N LYS A 285 20.79 -38.85 36.57
CA LYS A 285 21.83 -39.49 37.40
C LYS A 285 23.10 -39.60 36.58
N LEU A 286 24.18 -38.97 37.04
CA LEU A 286 25.51 -39.08 36.45
C LEU A 286 26.34 -40.06 37.28
N THR A 287 26.99 -41.02 36.63
CA THR A 287 28.05 -41.82 37.23
C THR A 287 29.38 -41.17 36.91
N VAL A 288 30.03 -40.62 37.92
CA VAL A 288 31.21 -39.77 37.82
C VAL A 288 32.39 -40.47 38.47
N ASP A 289 33.53 -40.44 37.81
CA ASP A 289 34.80 -40.86 38.42
C ASP A 289 35.18 -39.88 39.54
N GLY A 290 35.18 -40.33 40.79
CA GLY A 290 35.38 -39.45 41.95
C GLY A 290 36.75 -38.75 41.99
N GLU A 291 37.76 -39.30 41.30
CA GLU A 291 39.10 -38.72 41.22
C GLU A 291 39.18 -37.67 40.10
N THR A 292 38.79 -38.03 38.88
CA THR A 292 38.96 -37.20 37.68
C THR A 292 37.81 -36.22 37.41
N GLY A 293 36.59 -36.56 37.83
CA GLY A 293 35.37 -35.82 37.44
C GLY A 293 34.74 -36.31 36.14
N ASP A 294 35.34 -37.28 35.45
CA ASP A 294 34.84 -37.76 34.17
C ASP A 294 33.47 -38.47 34.32
N VAL A 295 32.48 -38.05 33.53
CA VAL A 295 31.18 -38.73 33.44
C VAL A 295 31.32 -40.02 32.63
N LYS A 296 31.13 -41.16 33.29
CA LYS A 296 31.20 -42.51 32.70
C LYS A 296 29.90 -42.94 32.02
N SER A 297 28.76 -42.58 32.61
CA SER A 297 27.43 -42.87 32.09
C SER A 297 26.38 -41.98 32.74
N TYR A 298 25.21 -41.86 32.10
CA TYR A 298 24.07 -41.18 32.70
C TYR A 298 22.74 -41.88 32.39
N VAL A 299 21.74 -41.59 33.22
CA VAL A 299 20.33 -41.85 32.92
C VAL A 299 19.53 -40.56 33.11
N GLN A 300 18.56 -40.31 32.24
CA GLN A 300 17.68 -39.15 32.33
C GLN A 300 16.21 -39.53 32.15
N LYS A 301 15.31 -38.88 32.89
CA LYS A 301 13.85 -39.05 32.72
C LYS A 301 13.07 -37.87 33.29
N ASN A 302 11.91 -37.62 32.70
CA ASN A 302 10.84 -36.84 33.34
C ASN A 302 9.97 -37.76 34.19
N VAL A 303 9.87 -37.44 35.49
CA VAL A 303 9.03 -38.16 36.43
C VAL A 303 7.72 -37.40 36.60
N ALA A 304 6.62 -37.99 36.14
CA ALA A 304 5.30 -37.39 36.28
C ALA A 304 4.93 -37.16 37.74
N ARG A 305 4.24 -36.05 38.01
CA ARG A 305 3.76 -35.70 39.35
C ARG A 305 2.98 -36.87 39.96
N THR A 306 3.35 -37.23 41.18
CA THR A 306 2.77 -38.35 41.91
C THR A 306 1.26 -38.15 42.13
N THR A 307 0.53 -39.25 42.14
CA THR A 307 -0.89 -39.30 42.52
C THR A 307 -1.08 -39.76 43.96
N THR A 308 0.02 -39.98 44.69
CA THR A 308 0.03 -40.37 46.10
C THR A 308 -0.73 -39.34 46.93
N ALA A 309 -1.54 -39.81 47.89
CA ALA A 309 -2.31 -38.93 48.75
C ALA A 309 -1.39 -38.02 49.59
N ASP A 310 -1.76 -36.75 49.72
CA ASP A 310 -1.02 -35.73 50.46
C ASP A 310 -0.70 -36.18 51.90
N SER A 311 -1.64 -36.85 52.59
CA SER A 311 -1.43 -37.36 53.94
C SER A 311 -0.36 -38.45 54.04
N THR A 312 -0.17 -39.25 53.00
CA THR A 312 0.91 -40.23 52.92
C THR A 312 2.24 -39.52 52.65
N LEU A 313 2.25 -38.53 51.75
CA LEU A 313 3.46 -37.78 51.41
C LEU A 313 4.00 -37.00 52.61
N THR A 314 3.15 -36.25 53.32
CA THR A 314 3.58 -35.47 54.50
C THR A 314 4.02 -36.35 55.68
N GLN A 315 3.50 -37.56 55.78
CA GLN A 315 3.94 -38.51 56.81
C GLN A 315 5.26 -39.20 56.44
N THR A 316 5.56 -39.29 55.14
CA THR A 316 6.78 -39.94 54.62
C THR A 316 7.96 -38.96 54.54
N PHE A 317 7.70 -37.73 54.10
CA PHE A 317 8.74 -36.74 53.80
C PHE A 317 8.54 -35.47 54.63
N PRO A 318 9.43 -35.17 55.59
CA PRO A 318 9.33 -33.97 56.44
C PRO A 318 9.28 -32.65 55.64
N ARG A 319 10.09 -32.52 54.58
CA ARG A 319 10.06 -31.34 53.67
C ARG A 319 8.67 -31.14 53.04
N VAL A 320 7.99 -32.22 52.65
CA VAL A 320 6.62 -32.14 52.11
C VAL A 320 5.60 -31.71 53.16
N ALA A 321 5.81 -32.06 54.43
CA ALA A 321 4.97 -31.58 55.52
C ALA A 321 5.14 -30.07 55.78
N ALA A 322 6.36 -29.56 55.63
CA ALA A 322 6.67 -28.13 55.72
C ALA A 322 6.00 -27.38 54.55
N VAL A 323 6.23 -27.83 53.30
CA VAL A 323 5.55 -27.32 52.10
C VAL A 323 4.03 -27.30 52.26
N LYS A 324 3.43 -28.34 52.82
CA LYS A 324 1.98 -28.38 53.04
C LYS A 324 1.52 -27.24 53.96
N THR A 325 2.31 -26.91 54.98
CA THR A 325 2.00 -25.81 55.91
C THR A 325 1.97 -24.48 55.18
N ASP A 326 2.96 -24.21 54.33
CA ASP A 326 3.04 -22.97 53.55
C ASP A 326 1.92 -22.88 52.51
N VAL A 327 1.64 -23.99 51.80
CA VAL A 327 0.54 -24.07 50.85
C VAL A 327 -0.81 -23.82 51.53
N ASP A 328 -1.06 -24.46 52.68
CA ASP A 328 -2.30 -24.27 53.43
C ASP A 328 -2.43 -22.81 53.92
N ALA A 329 -1.35 -22.21 54.43
CA ALA A 329 -1.32 -20.83 54.90
C ALA A 329 -1.57 -19.84 53.75
N ALA A 330 -0.93 -20.06 52.61
CA ALA A 330 -1.07 -19.22 51.43
C ALA A 330 -2.47 -19.29 50.84
N ILE A 331 -3.04 -20.49 50.73
CA ILE A 331 -4.43 -20.69 50.28
C ILE A 331 -5.40 -20.02 51.27
N ALA A 332 -5.18 -20.16 52.58
CA ALA A 332 -6.03 -19.53 53.59
C ALA A 332 -5.97 -18.00 53.51
N PHE A 333 -4.77 -17.41 53.38
CA PHE A 333 -4.61 -15.96 53.17
C PHE A 333 -5.32 -15.52 51.90
N ALA A 334 -5.06 -16.21 50.79
CA ALA A 334 -5.67 -15.92 49.50
C ALA A 334 -7.19 -15.95 49.57
N ALA A 335 -7.78 -16.93 50.26
CA ALA A 335 -9.23 -17.01 50.45
C ALA A 335 -9.82 -15.75 51.12
N THR A 336 -9.08 -15.06 52.00
CA THR A 336 -9.60 -13.85 52.67
C THR A 336 -9.86 -12.70 51.69
N ILE A 337 -9.04 -12.59 50.64
CA ILE A 337 -9.09 -11.53 49.63
C ILE A 337 -9.83 -12.04 48.38
N GLY A 338 -9.51 -13.24 47.94
CA GLY A 338 -9.98 -13.90 46.72
C GLY A 338 -11.46 -14.24 46.75
N ASN A 339 -12.00 -14.63 47.90
CA ASN A 339 -13.40 -15.02 48.03
C ASN A 339 -14.36 -13.82 48.09
N GLN A 340 -13.84 -12.58 48.06
CA GLN A 340 -14.71 -11.41 48.05
C GLN A 340 -15.40 -11.26 46.69
N PRO A 341 -16.74 -11.16 46.62
CA PRO A 341 -17.44 -10.86 45.38
C PRO A 341 -17.05 -9.46 44.86
N VAL A 342 -16.58 -9.40 43.62
CA VAL A 342 -16.20 -8.14 42.96
C VAL A 342 -17.12 -7.79 41.79
N GLY A 343 -17.84 -8.74 41.23
CA GLY A 343 -18.75 -8.49 40.12
C GLY A 343 -19.78 -9.60 39.95
N SER A 344 -20.51 -9.53 38.86
CA SER A 344 -21.33 -10.64 38.40
C SER A 344 -21.42 -10.66 36.87
N VAL A 345 -21.61 -11.85 36.28
CA VAL A 345 -21.87 -12.05 34.84
C VAL A 345 -23.30 -12.53 34.61
N THR A 346 -23.87 -12.19 33.45
CA THR A 346 -25.19 -12.74 33.03
C THR A 346 -25.10 -14.05 32.25
N ALA A 347 -23.92 -14.37 31.72
CA ALA A 347 -23.58 -15.58 30.97
C ALA A 347 -22.04 -15.68 30.88
N ASP A 348 -21.51 -16.78 30.33
CA ASP A 348 -20.06 -16.93 30.13
C ASP A 348 -19.49 -15.78 29.28
N ILE A 349 -18.40 -15.18 29.75
CA ILE A 349 -17.59 -14.19 29.02
C ILE A 349 -16.19 -14.78 28.90
N THR A 350 -15.79 -15.09 27.67
CA THR A 350 -14.63 -15.97 27.41
C THR A 350 -13.71 -15.39 26.36
N THR A 351 -12.44 -15.78 26.40
CA THR A 351 -11.51 -15.75 25.29
C THR A 351 -12.06 -16.55 24.10
N ALA A 352 -11.34 -16.56 22.98
CA ALA A 352 -11.72 -17.35 21.82
C ALA A 352 -11.32 -18.83 22.01
N PHE A 353 -12.18 -19.74 21.56
CA PHE A 353 -12.00 -21.18 21.72
C PHE A 353 -11.88 -21.89 20.37
N THR A 354 -11.08 -22.96 20.33
CA THR A 354 -11.14 -23.97 19.27
C THR A 354 -11.85 -25.20 19.84
N GLY A 355 -13.15 -25.33 19.54
CA GLY A 355 -14.00 -26.34 20.19
C GLY A 355 -14.13 -26.04 21.69
N ASN A 356 -13.65 -26.94 22.54
CA ASN A 356 -13.64 -26.76 24.00
C ASN A 356 -12.26 -26.35 24.56
N THR A 357 -11.30 -26.08 23.68
CA THR A 357 -9.94 -25.68 24.07
C THR A 357 -9.82 -24.16 24.02
N ARG A 358 -9.41 -23.56 25.14
CA ARG A 358 -9.15 -22.12 25.25
C ARG A 358 -7.90 -21.69 24.46
N ASP A 359 -7.65 -20.38 24.41
CA ASP A 359 -6.42 -19.77 23.89
C ASP A 359 -6.29 -19.76 22.34
N ASP A 360 -7.41 -19.65 21.61
CA ASP A 360 -7.36 -19.33 20.17
C ASP A 360 -7.00 -17.84 19.96
N ARG A 361 -5.71 -17.53 20.01
CA ARG A 361 -5.19 -16.15 19.88
C ARG A 361 -5.35 -15.54 18.48
N ALA A 362 -5.80 -16.31 17.50
CA ALA A 362 -6.06 -15.83 16.14
C ALA A 362 -7.51 -15.36 15.94
N SER A 363 -8.35 -15.46 16.96
CA SER A 363 -9.78 -15.14 16.92
C SER A 363 -10.17 -14.11 17.96
N GLU A 364 -11.23 -13.36 17.63
CA GLU A 364 -11.77 -12.29 18.46
C GLU A 364 -12.64 -12.87 19.57
N SER A 365 -12.76 -12.18 20.72
CA SER A 365 -13.41 -12.75 21.90
C SER A 365 -14.21 -11.75 22.73
N THR A 366 -15.27 -12.24 23.38
CA THR A 366 -16.12 -11.42 24.26
C THR A 366 -15.41 -10.93 25.51
N LEU A 367 -14.44 -11.69 26.03
CA LEU A 367 -13.61 -11.24 27.15
C LEU A 367 -12.66 -10.13 26.73
N GLY A 368 -12.02 -10.25 25.56
CA GLY A 368 -11.19 -9.20 24.99
C GLY A 368 -11.97 -7.90 24.78
N HIS A 369 -13.20 -8.00 24.29
CA HIS A 369 -14.12 -6.85 24.20
C HIS A 369 -14.32 -6.16 25.54
N LEU A 370 -14.63 -6.93 26.58
CA LEU A 370 -14.93 -6.41 27.91
C LEU A 370 -13.70 -5.76 28.56
N VAL A 371 -12.52 -6.36 28.43
CA VAL A 371 -11.27 -5.78 28.97
C VAL A 371 -10.88 -4.51 28.22
N ALA A 372 -11.05 -4.45 26.90
CA ALA A 372 -10.81 -3.23 26.14
C ALA A 372 -11.76 -2.09 26.54
N ASP A 373 -13.03 -2.42 26.83
CA ASP A 373 -14.01 -1.47 27.38
C ASP A 373 -13.62 -1.00 28.79
N ALA A 374 -13.07 -1.89 29.62
CA ALA A 374 -12.55 -1.54 30.94
C ALA A 374 -11.37 -0.57 30.87
N LEU A 375 -10.40 -0.85 29.99
CA LEU A 375 -9.25 0.02 29.72
C LEU A 375 -9.70 1.44 29.34
N LEU A 376 -10.58 1.55 28.33
CA LEU A 376 -11.11 2.84 27.92
C LEU A 376 -11.83 3.55 29.07
N SER A 377 -12.72 2.84 29.78
CA SER A 377 -13.51 3.40 30.87
C SER A 377 -12.65 3.97 32.01
N LYS A 378 -11.56 3.28 32.36
CA LYS A 378 -10.68 3.66 33.47
C LYS A 378 -9.69 4.76 33.11
N VAL A 379 -9.29 4.87 31.84
CA VAL A 379 -8.30 5.86 31.40
C VAL A 379 -8.91 7.15 30.87
N LYS A 380 -10.11 7.10 30.25
CA LYS A 380 -10.71 8.26 29.55
C LYS A 380 -10.79 9.55 30.38
N ASP A 381 -11.06 9.44 31.68
CA ASP A 381 -11.28 10.56 32.59
C ASP A 381 -10.03 10.90 33.42
N THR A 382 -8.90 10.24 33.16
CA THR A 382 -7.60 10.55 33.77
C THR A 382 -6.92 11.72 33.06
N ALA A 383 -5.86 12.29 33.65
CA ALA A 383 -5.10 13.37 33.00
C ALA A 383 -4.47 12.95 31.66
N PRO A 384 -3.89 11.73 31.50
CA PRO A 384 -3.50 11.23 30.18
C PRO A 384 -4.67 11.11 29.19
N GLY A 385 -5.82 10.60 29.64
CA GLY A 385 -7.04 10.43 28.84
C GLY A 385 -6.93 9.34 27.76
N ALA A 386 -8.06 8.91 27.19
CA ALA A 386 -8.11 7.92 26.10
C ALA A 386 -9.37 8.07 25.24
N ASP A 387 -9.24 7.80 23.94
CA ASP A 387 -10.32 7.79 22.95
C ASP A 387 -10.83 6.37 22.65
N LEU A 388 -9.94 5.37 22.78
CA LEU A 388 -10.23 3.95 22.58
C LEU A 388 -9.36 3.05 23.46
N GLY A 389 -9.75 1.78 23.62
CA GLY A 389 -8.98 0.75 24.30
C GLY A 389 -8.55 -0.37 23.34
N ILE A 390 -7.32 -0.87 23.48
CA ILE A 390 -6.77 -2.00 22.71
C ILE A 390 -5.97 -2.93 23.64
N LEU A 391 -6.12 -4.24 23.46
CA LEU A 391 -5.25 -5.25 24.07
C LEU A 391 -4.97 -6.44 23.13
N ASN A 392 -3.89 -7.15 23.43
CA ASN A 392 -3.50 -8.42 22.81
C ASN A 392 -4.20 -9.60 23.49
N PRO A 393 -4.40 -10.73 22.77
CA PRO A 393 -5.14 -11.87 23.31
C PRO A 393 -4.35 -12.61 24.40
N GLY A 394 -3.01 -12.55 24.35
CA GLY A 394 -2.13 -13.25 25.30
C GLY A 394 -2.18 -12.72 26.73
N GLY A 395 -2.63 -11.47 26.92
CA GLY A 395 -2.77 -10.84 28.23
C GLY A 395 -3.90 -11.42 29.09
N MET A 396 -4.86 -12.15 28.49
CA MET A 396 -5.98 -12.77 29.20
C MET A 396 -5.69 -14.24 29.50
N ARG A 397 -5.70 -14.62 30.78
CA ARG A 397 -5.20 -15.92 31.25
C ARG A 397 -6.26 -16.86 31.80
N ASP A 398 -7.46 -16.36 32.04
CA ASP A 398 -8.61 -17.14 32.47
C ASP A 398 -9.91 -16.53 31.93
N GLU A 399 -11.04 -17.17 32.25
CA GLU A 399 -12.37 -16.84 31.78
C GLU A 399 -13.27 -16.34 32.92
N LEU A 400 -14.37 -15.67 32.57
CA LEU A 400 -15.46 -15.40 33.52
C LEU A 400 -16.64 -16.32 33.22
N ARG A 401 -16.81 -17.38 34.01
CA ARG A 401 -17.89 -18.36 33.83
C ARG A 401 -19.13 -17.95 34.62
N TYR A 402 -20.30 -18.27 34.06
CA TYR A 402 -21.57 -18.11 34.75
C TYR A 402 -21.77 -19.20 35.80
N ALA A 403 -21.46 -20.46 35.48
CA ALA A 403 -21.54 -21.53 36.46
C ALA A 403 -20.47 -21.29 37.54
N GLY A 404 -20.91 -21.13 38.79
CA GLY A 404 -20.00 -20.99 39.92
C GLY A 404 -19.50 -22.34 40.44
N ASP A 405 -18.38 -22.31 41.14
CA ASP A 405 -17.75 -23.43 41.84
C ASP A 405 -17.67 -23.17 43.35
N THR A 406 -18.79 -23.44 44.02
CA THR A 406 -18.87 -23.37 45.49
C THR A 406 -18.01 -24.42 46.21
N SER A 407 -17.45 -25.40 45.49
CA SER A 407 -16.58 -26.43 46.08
C SER A 407 -15.16 -25.91 46.31
N SER A 408 -14.67 -25.01 45.45
CA SER A 408 -13.38 -24.33 45.61
C SER A 408 -13.50 -23.00 46.37
N ASN A 409 -14.60 -22.26 46.15
CA ASN A 409 -14.84 -20.98 46.77
C ASN A 409 -16.32 -20.80 47.14
N PRO A 410 -16.70 -20.83 48.43
CA PRO A 410 -18.10 -20.73 48.85
C PRO A 410 -18.84 -19.46 48.39
N ALA A 411 -18.11 -18.40 48.05
CA ALA A 411 -18.69 -17.15 47.53
C ALA A 411 -18.94 -17.17 46.01
N ASN A 412 -18.37 -18.14 45.30
CA ASN A 412 -18.50 -18.30 43.85
C ASN A 412 -19.77 -19.10 43.52
N THR A 413 -20.93 -18.49 43.79
CA THR A 413 -22.23 -18.99 43.30
C THR A 413 -22.45 -18.57 41.85
N ASP A 414 -23.42 -19.18 41.16
CA ASP A 414 -23.76 -18.84 39.77
C ASP A 414 -23.84 -17.33 39.52
N GLY A 415 -23.12 -16.89 38.49
CA GLY A 415 -23.02 -15.53 38.02
C GLY A 415 -22.14 -14.63 38.88
N VAL A 416 -21.63 -15.04 40.05
CA VAL A 416 -20.78 -14.19 40.90
C VAL A 416 -19.33 -14.25 40.44
N ILE A 417 -18.74 -13.08 40.17
CA ILE A 417 -17.29 -12.96 39.96
C ILE A 417 -16.64 -12.64 41.29
N THR A 418 -15.72 -13.49 41.71
CA THR A 418 -14.89 -13.30 42.89
C THR A 418 -13.58 -12.60 42.53
N ASN A 419 -12.93 -12.02 43.53
CA ASN A 419 -11.67 -11.30 43.32
C ASN A 419 -10.58 -12.21 42.74
N ALA A 420 -10.55 -13.49 43.15
CA ALA A 420 -9.64 -14.48 42.62
C ALA A 420 -9.85 -14.73 41.12
N GLU A 421 -11.09 -14.90 40.67
CA GLU A 421 -11.41 -15.09 39.25
C GLU A 421 -11.10 -13.84 38.42
N ALA A 422 -11.45 -12.65 38.93
CA ALA A 422 -11.14 -11.40 38.25
C ALA A 422 -9.62 -11.22 38.06
N ASN A 423 -8.82 -11.56 39.08
CA ASN A 423 -7.36 -11.52 39.00
C ASN A 423 -6.79 -12.60 38.08
N ALA A 424 -7.40 -13.78 38.03
CA ALA A 424 -6.95 -14.87 37.13
C ALA A 424 -7.06 -14.48 35.66
N VAL A 425 -8.00 -13.59 35.29
CA VAL A 425 -8.10 -13.05 33.92
C VAL A 425 -6.88 -12.21 33.55
N LEU A 426 -6.44 -11.27 34.41
CA LEU A 426 -5.29 -10.38 34.19
C LEU A 426 -4.26 -10.52 35.34
N PRO A 427 -3.45 -11.60 35.35
CA PRO A 427 -2.58 -11.91 36.49
C PRO A 427 -1.20 -11.23 36.40
N PHE A 428 -0.82 -10.73 35.24
CA PHE A 428 0.43 -10.01 35.04
C PHE A 428 0.22 -8.59 35.54
N VAL A 429 0.96 -8.12 36.53
CA VAL A 429 0.75 -6.81 37.16
C VAL A 429 1.24 -5.69 36.22
N ASN A 430 0.61 -5.50 35.07
CA ASN A 430 1.02 -4.48 34.11
C ASN A 430 0.50 -3.11 34.53
N ASN A 431 1.31 -2.08 34.27
CA ASN A 431 0.79 -0.71 34.27
C ASN A 431 -0.07 -0.46 33.04
N VAL A 432 -1.12 0.36 33.20
CA VAL A 432 -1.97 0.85 32.12
C VAL A 432 -1.39 2.15 31.57
N SER A 433 -1.23 2.21 30.25
CA SER A 433 -0.68 3.35 29.52
C SER A 433 -1.70 3.99 28.59
N SER A 434 -1.54 5.28 28.33
CA SER A 434 -2.20 6.00 27.23
C SER A 434 -1.17 6.36 26.16
N VAL A 435 -1.35 5.85 24.94
CA VAL A 435 -0.45 6.10 23.81
C VAL A 435 -1.12 7.03 22.80
N THR A 436 -0.51 8.17 22.52
CA THR A 436 -0.99 9.09 21.48
C THR A 436 -0.38 8.71 20.13
N LEU A 437 -1.23 8.29 19.18
CA LEU A 437 -0.86 7.86 17.82
C LEU A 437 -1.57 8.72 16.78
N THR A 438 -0.92 8.93 15.62
CA THR A 438 -1.66 9.39 14.43
C THR A 438 -2.60 8.30 13.92
N GLY A 439 -3.65 8.65 13.18
CA GLY A 439 -4.51 7.64 12.54
C GLY A 439 -3.74 6.71 11.62
N ALA A 440 -2.72 7.21 10.91
CA ALA A 440 -1.84 6.37 10.09
C ALA A 440 -1.07 5.33 10.93
N SER A 441 -0.49 5.72 12.06
CA SER A 441 0.20 4.80 12.98
C SER A 441 -0.78 3.83 13.64
N LEU A 442 -2.01 4.28 13.97
CA LEU A 442 -3.05 3.41 14.51
C LEU A 442 -3.50 2.35 13.49
N LYS A 443 -3.65 2.70 12.20
CA LYS A 443 -3.87 1.71 11.14
C LYS A 443 -2.73 0.70 11.10
N LYS A 444 -1.49 1.17 11.22
CA LYS A 444 -0.31 0.29 11.25
C LYS A 444 -0.31 -0.68 12.43
N VAL A 445 -0.78 -0.28 13.62
CA VAL A 445 -1.00 -1.20 14.76
C VAL A 445 -1.94 -2.34 14.36
N PHE A 446 -3.05 -2.04 13.68
CA PHE A 446 -3.97 -3.09 13.22
C PHE A 446 -3.38 -3.95 12.09
N GLU A 447 -2.56 -3.40 11.19
CA GLU A 447 -1.84 -4.16 10.16
C GLU A 447 -0.78 -5.10 10.77
N GLN A 448 -0.23 -4.76 11.95
CA GLN A 448 0.73 -5.60 12.67
C GLN A 448 0.11 -6.84 13.32
N GLN A 449 -1.22 -7.00 13.27
CA GLN A 449 -1.85 -8.28 13.63
C GLN A 449 -1.29 -9.43 12.79
N TRP A 450 -0.87 -9.17 11.55
CA TRP A 450 -0.05 -10.09 10.78
C TRP A 450 1.43 -9.87 11.12
N GLN A 451 1.97 -10.80 11.88
CA GLN A 451 3.17 -10.59 12.66
C GLN A 451 4.45 -10.67 11.83
N ARG A 452 5.43 -9.84 12.20
CA ARG A 452 6.81 -9.85 11.71
C ARG A 452 7.75 -9.78 12.89
N ASP A 453 8.80 -10.60 12.90
CA ASP A 453 9.89 -10.46 13.87
C ASP A 453 10.75 -9.22 13.57
N ALA A 454 11.78 -8.97 14.38
CA ALA A 454 12.69 -7.84 14.16
C ALA A 454 13.48 -7.93 12.83
N GLY A 455 13.68 -9.14 12.31
CA GLY A 455 14.32 -9.40 11.01
C GLY A 455 13.37 -9.33 9.81
N GLY A 456 12.08 -9.13 10.04
CA GLY A 456 11.05 -9.09 8.99
C GLY A 456 10.52 -10.48 8.56
N ASN A 457 10.87 -11.56 9.27
CA ASN A 457 10.35 -12.89 8.98
C ASN A 457 8.98 -13.11 9.64
N VAL A 458 8.23 -14.11 9.17
CA VAL A 458 7.00 -14.55 9.84
C VAL A 458 7.39 -15.40 11.06
N PRO A 459 7.06 -14.99 12.30
CA PRO A 459 7.33 -15.81 13.47
C PRO A 459 6.37 -17.00 13.57
N THR A 460 6.63 -17.96 14.48
CA THR A 460 5.79 -19.15 14.71
C THR A 460 4.31 -18.80 14.92
N ARG A 461 4.03 -17.67 15.58
CA ARG A 461 2.69 -17.08 15.68
C ARG A 461 2.52 -16.01 14.61
N ALA A 462 2.13 -16.42 13.40
CA ALA A 462 2.00 -15.52 12.25
C ALA A 462 0.89 -14.47 12.36
N TYR A 463 -0.07 -14.65 13.29
CA TYR A 463 -1.18 -13.73 13.50
C TYR A 463 -1.59 -13.64 14.97
N LEU A 464 -1.89 -12.43 15.45
CA LEU A 464 -2.45 -12.16 16.78
C LEU A 464 -3.64 -11.22 16.64
N GLN A 465 -4.82 -11.65 17.09
CA GLN A 465 -6.04 -10.87 17.01
C GLN A 465 -6.10 -9.83 18.12
N LEU A 466 -6.03 -8.54 17.78
CA LEU A 466 -6.26 -7.48 18.75
C LEU A 466 -7.74 -7.38 19.11
N SER A 467 -8.01 -7.09 20.38
CA SER A 467 -9.34 -6.74 20.87
C SER A 467 -9.44 -5.23 21.07
N THR A 468 -10.57 -4.65 20.68
CA THR A 468 -10.81 -3.19 20.74
C THR A 468 -12.01 -2.87 21.62
N SER A 469 -12.10 -1.64 22.14
CA SER A 469 -13.28 -1.14 22.84
C SER A 469 -14.49 -0.99 21.89
N LYS A 470 -15.71 -0.97 22.44
CA LYS A 470 -16.99 -1.03 21.70
C LYS A 470 -17.21 0.10 20.70
N ASN A 471 -16.48 1.20 20.86
CA ASN A 471 -16.55 2.34 19.98
C ASN A 471 -15.63 2.21 18.75
N VAL A 472 -14.87 1.14 18.63
CA VAL A 472 -13.97 0.88 17.50
C VAL A 472 -14.43 -0.35 16.76
N THR A 473 -14.65 -0.21 15.45
CA THR A 473 -14.81 -1.35 14.54
C THR A 473 -13.88 -1.20 13.34
N TYR A 474 -13.44 -2.31 12.76
CA TYR A 474 -12.64 -2.30 11.54
C TYR A 474 -12.97 -3.46 10.63
N THR A 475 -12.74 -3.26 9.34
CA THR A 475 -12.82 -4.31 8.32
C THR A 475 -11.43 -4.68 7.83
N TYR A 476 -11.26 -5.94 7.41
CA TYR A 476 -10.01 -6.39 6.82
C TYR A 476 -10.19 -7.43 5.72
N ASP A 477 -9.25 -7.47 4.78
CA ASP A 477 -9.10 -8.51 3.78
C ASP A 477 -7.68 -9.08 3.87
N ALA A 478 -7.55 -10.28 4.44
CA ALA A 478 -6.25 -10.93 4.64
C ALA A 478 -5.56 -11.33 3.31
N THR A 479 -6.29 -11.33 2.18
CA THR A 479 -5.74 -11.67 0.86
C THR A 479 -5.02 -10.50 0.19
N ARG A 480 -5.21 -9.27 0.71
CA ARG A 480 -4.53 -8.07 0.21
C ARG A 480 -3.04 -8.07 0.60
N PRO A 481 -2.21 -7.31 -0.13
CA PRO A 481 -0.81 -7.09 0.23
C PRO A 481 -0.66 -6.56 1.66
N GLU A 482 0.46 -6.89 2.29
CA GLU A 482 0.82 -6.40 3.63
C GLU A 482 0.83 -4.86 3.67
N GLY A 483 0.26 -4.28 4.75
CA GLY A 483 0.08 -2.83 4.90
C GLY A 483 -1.24 -2.30 4.31
N ASP A 484 -1.96 -3.13 3.55
CA ASP A 484 -3.23 -2.80 2.91
C ASP A 484 -4.34 -3.82 3.24
N ARG A 485 -4.18 -4.59 4.32
CA ARG A 485 -5.17 -5.59 4.75
C ARG A 485 -6.31 -4.97 5.53
N ILE A 486 -6.05 -3.90 6.28
CA ILE A 486 -7.10 -3.14 6.99
C ILE A 486 -7.77 -2.19 6.01
N THR A 487 -9.02 -2.50 5.67
CA THR A 487 -9.79 -1.83 4.61
C THR A 487 -10.63 -0.66 5.13
N SER A 488 -11.05 -0.69 6.38
CA SER A 488 -11.68 0.47 7.05
C SER A 488 -11.52 0.37 8.56
N VAL A 489 -11.47 1.52 9.23
CA VAL A 489 -11.52 1.62 10.70
C VAL A 489 -12.50 2.74 11.02
N THR A 490 -13.40 2.51 11.97
CA THR A 490 -14.31 3.54 12.50
C THR A 490 -14.12 3.68 14.01
N ILE A 491 -14.13 4.91 14.50
CA ILE A 491 -14.00 5.26 15.92
C ILE A 491 -15.17 6.19 16.25
N ASN A 492 -16.00 5.79 17.22
CA ASN A 492 -17.28 6.43 17.53
C ASN A 492 -18.21 6.56 16.31
N GLY A 493 -18.16 5.60 15.38
CA GLY A 493 -18.94 5.58 14.14
C GLY A 493 -18.39 6.45 13.01
N GLU A 494 -17.33 7.23 13.26
CA GLU A 494 -16.68 8.07 12.25
C GLU A 494 -15.47 7.36 11.64
N PRO A 495 -15.22 7.48 10.32
CA PRO A 495 -14.00 6.94 9.71
C PRO A 495 -12.72 7.48 10.36
N LEU A 496 -11.72 6.61 10.47
CA LEU A 496 -10.38 6.98 10.93
C LEU A 496 -9.76 8.06 10.01
N ASP A 497 -9.39 9.21 10.59
CA ASP A 497 -8.63 10.25 9.89
C ASP A 497 -7.13 9.96 10.05
N PRO A 498 -6.38 9.70 8.96
CA PRO A 498 -4.96 9.37 9.03
C PRO A 498 -4.08 10.43 9.72
N ALA A 499 -4.48 11.71 9.67
CA ALA A 499 -3.70 12.82 10.21
C ALA A 499 -4.08 13.18 11.65
N LYS A 500 -5.30 12.81 12.10
CA LYS A 500 -5.76 13.08 13.47
C LYS A 500 -5.00 12.23 14.48
N SER A 501 -4.75 12.78 15.66
CA SER A 501 -4.20 12.03 16.79
C SER A 501 -5.32 11.37 17.61
N TYR A 502 -5.07 10.14 18.03
CA TYR A 502 -5.94 9.32 18.86
C TYR A 502 -5.16 8.80 20.06
N LYS A 503 -5.77 8.87 21.24
CA LYS A 503 -5.21 8.33 22.49
C LYS A 503 -5.73 6.92 22.72
N VAL A 504 -4.83 5.96 22.83
CA VAL A 504 -5.15 4.53 22.99
C VAL A 504 -4.79 4.09 24.39
N ALA A 505 -5.79 3.66 25.16
CA ALA A 505 -5.59 2.96 26.42
C ALA A 505 -5.15 1.52 26.13
N THR A 506 -4.01 1.11 26.65
CA THR A 506 -3.47 -0.24 26.51
C THR A 506 -2.55 -0.58 27.68
N PHE A 507 -2.05 -1.81 27.76
CA PHE A 507 -1.06 -2.19 28.76
C PHE A 507 0.34 -1.73 28.35
N SER A 508 1.19 -1.45 29.33
CA SER A 508 2.59 -1.04 29.14
C SER A 508 3.38 -1.98 28.22
N PHE A 509 3.08 -3.28 28.26
CA PHE A 509 3.61 -4.30 27.34
C PHE A 509 3.41 -3.92 25.86
N LEU A 510 2.16 -3.66 25.43
CA LEU A 510 1.89 -3.24 24.05
C LEU A 510 2.38 -1.83 23.76
N ALA A 511 2.24 -0.91 24.72
CA ALA A 511 2.66 0.47 24.56
C ALA A 511 4.16 0.61 24.23
N THR A 512 4.97 -0.38 24.66
CA THR A 512 6.41 -0.44 24.42
C THR A 512 6.81 -1.37 23.26
N GLY A 513 5.83 -1.90 22.51
CA GLY A 513 6.05 -2.69 21.29
C GLY A 513 6.10 -4.20 21.48
N GLY A 514 5.66 -4.71 22.64
CA GLY A 514 5.47 -6.14 22.89
C GLY A 514 4.55 -6.81 21.85
N ASP A 515 4.65 -8.13 21.71
CA ASP A 515 3.96 -8.92 20.67
C ASP A 515 4.18 -8.36 19.24
N ASN A 516 5.38 -7.82 18.98
CA ASN A 516 5.78 -7.16 17.73
C ASN A 516 4.87 -5.99 17.28
N PHE A 517 4.03 -5.43 18.15
CA PHE A 517 3.20 -4.26 17.85
C PHE A 517 4.00 -2.95 17.94
N ARG A 518 5.15 -2.91 17.25
CA ARG A 518 6.13 -1.81 17.29
C ARG A 518 5.55 -0.46 16.86
N ALA A 519 4.43 -0.43 16.13
CA ALA A 519 3.77 0.81 15.74
C ALA A 519 3.27 1.63 16.94
N PHE A 520 3.07 1.03 18.13
CA PHE A 520 2.81 1.79 19.35
C PHE A 520 3.97 2.72 19.73
N THR A 521 5.22 2.34 19.41
CA THR A 521 6.43 3.15 19.71
C THR A 521 6.61 4.36 18.80
N GLU A 522 5.81 4.48 17.73
CA GLU A 522 5.77 5.69 16.89
C GLU A 522 5.05 6.85 17.60
N GLY A 523 4.26 6.53 18.62
CA GLY A 523 3.51 7.49 19.42
C GLY A 523 4.26 7.94 20.68
N THR A 524 3.59 8.78 21.46
CA THR A 524 4.04 9.12 22.82
C THR A 524 3.20 8.37 23.84
N SER A 525 3.84 7.52 24.63
CA SER A 525 3.22 6.79 25.74
C SER A 525 3.31 7.58 27.05
N VAL A 526 2.24 7.57 27.83
CA VAL A 526 2.18 8.13 29.18
C VAL A 526 1.61 7.07 30.12
N ASP A 527 2.35 6.73 31.17
CA ASP A 527 1.85 5.88 32.25
C ASP A 527 0.72 6.60 33.00
N THR A 528 -0.38 5.91 33.23
CA THR A 528 -1.55 6.47 33.91
C THR A 528 -1.45 6.41 35.43
N GLY A 529 -0.49 5.64 35.96
CA GLY A 529 -0.38 5.28 37.37
C GLY A 529 -1.39 4.21 37.81
N LEU A 530 -2.18 3.66 36.88
CA LEU A 530 -3.12 2.57 37.16
C LEU A 530 -2.45 1.23 36.91
N VAL A 531 -2.72 0.27 37.78
CA VAL A 531 -2.36 -1.13 37.62
C VAL A 531 -3.54 -1.89 37.02
N ASP A 532 -3.28 -2.79 36.10
CA ASP A 532 -4.29 -3.48 35.29
C ASP A 532 -5.32 -4.26 36.11
N TYR A 533 -4.90 -5.14 37.02
CA TYR A 533 -5.82 -5.95 37.82
C TYR A 533 -6.72 -5.07 38.70
N GLU A 534 -6.19 -3.99 39.28
CA GLU A 534 -6.96 -3.05 40.09
C GLU A 534 -7.99 -2.30 39.24
N ALA A 535 -7.56 -1.78 38.09
CA ALA A 535 -8.42 -1.08 37.15
C ALA A 535 -9.56 -1.98 36.64
N TRP A 536 -9.25 -3.24 36.37
CA TRP A 536 -10.19 -4.28 35.95
C TRP A 536 -11.20 -4.65 37.03
N ILE A 537 -10.73 -4.96 38.25
CA ILE A 537 -11.60 -5.31 39.38
C ILE A 537 -12.53 -4.14 39.73
N ASP A 538 -12.02 -2.90 39.72
CA ASP A 538 -12.84 -1.71 39.90
C ASP A 538 -13.91 -1.56 38.82
N TYR A 539 -13.55 -1.83 37.57
CA TYR A 539 -14.50 -1.81 36.46
C TYR A 539 -15.61 -2.84 36.67
N LEU A 540 -15.29 -4.07 37.06
CA LEU A 540 -16.29 -5.11 37.36
C LEU A 540 -17.20 -4.71 38.52
N LYS A 541 -16.65 -4.10 39.59
CA LYS A 541 -17.43 -3.59 40.73
C LYS A 541 -18.43 -2.52 40.30
N ALA A 542 -18.04 -1.65 39.38
CA ALA A 542 -18.86 -0.54 38.91
C ALA A 542 -19.91 -0.95 37.87
N ASN A 543 -19.72 -2.06 37.14
CA ASN A 543 -20.53 -2.43 35.98
C ASN A 543 -21.29 -3.76 36.13
N LYS A 544 -21.50 -4.25 37.36
CA LYS A 544 -22.18 -5.52 37.63
C LYS A 544 -23.73 -5.44 37.51
N PRO A 545 -24.40 -6.43 36.90
CA PRO A 545 -23.80 -7.54 36.17
C PRO A 545 -23.26 -7.09 34.80
N VAL A 546 -22.11 -7.64 34.39
CA VAL A 546 -21.59 -7.51 33.03
C VAL A 546 -22.16 -8.64 32.15
N SER A 547 -22.26 -8.40 30.85
CA SER A 547 -22.81 -9.35 29.88
C SER A 547 -21.82 -9.57 28.72
N PRO A 548 -21.78 -10.77 28.11
CA PRO A 548 -21.00 -10.96 26.89
C PRO A 548 -21.57 -10.12 25.75
N ASP A 549 -20.67 -9.47 25.01
CA ASP A 549 -20.99 -8.75 23.77
C ASP A 549 -20.52 -9.58 22.57
N PHE A 550 -21.48 -10.24 21.91
CA PHE A 550 -21.22 -11.14 20.79
C PHE A 550 -21.07 -10.44 19.44
N ALA A 551 -21.26 -9.11 19.37
CA ALA A 551 -21.01 -8.36 18.14
C ALA A 551 -19.51 -8.35 17.84
N ARG A 552 -19.11 -8.71 16.61
CA ARG A 552 -17.73 -8.54 16.18
C ARG A 552 -17.40 -7.05 16.03
N ARG A 553 -16.19 -6.69 16.43
CA ARG A 553 -15.55 -5.39 16.22
C ARG A 553 -14.53 -5.47 15.07
N SER A 554 -14.04 -6.66 14.73
CA SER A 554 -13.24 -6.93 13.54
C SER A 554 -13.99 -7.82 12.54
N LEU A 555 -14.24 -7.31 11.32
CA LEU A 555 -14.97 -8.07 10.30
C LEU A 555 -14.10 -8.36 9.08
N ALA A 556 -13.94 -9.64 8.74
CA ALA A 556 -13.33 -10.03 7.48
C ALA A 556 -14.27 -9.67 6.32
N VAL A 557 -13.73 -9.08 5.26
CA VAL A 557 -14.47 -8.65 4.07
C VAL A 557 -13.64 -9.03 2.84
N THR A 558 -14.28 -9.64 1.84
CA THR A 558 -13.63 -10.04 0.59
C THR A 558 -14.52 -9.71 -0.61
N GLY A 559 -13.93 -9.64 -1.81
CA GLY A 559 -14.65 -9.32 -3.04
C GLY A 559 -14.84 -7.83 -3.30
N VAL A 560 -14.34 -6.96 -2.42
CA VAL A 560 -14.39 -5.50 -2.61
C VAL A 560 -13.34 -5.05 -3.63
N LYS A 561 -13.79 -4.51 -4.77
CA LYS A 561 -12.92 -3.92 -5.79
C LYS A 561 -12.39 -2.54 -5.38
N SER A 562 -11.31 -2.09 -6.01
CA SER A 562 -10.80 -0.72 -5.83
C SER A 562 -11.82 0.35 -6.24
N SER A 563 -12.60 0.07 -7.28
CA SER A 563 -13.74 0.87 -7.71
C SER A 563 -14.76 0.01 -8.47
N TYR A 564 -15.96 0.56 -8.63
CA TYR A 564 -17.07 -0.02 -9.38
C TYR A 564 -17.60 1.00 -10.37
N GLU A 565 -18.20 0.55 -11.47
CA GLU A 565 -18.88 1.48 -12.40
C GLU A 565 -20.32 1.73 -11.92
N ALA A 566 -20.81 2.96 -12.11
CA ALA A 566 -22.21 3.29 -11.88
C ALA A 566 -23.14 2.33 -12.67
N GLY A 567 -24.15 1.76 -11.99
CA GLY A 567 -25.06 0.77 -12.61
C GLY A 567 -24.55 -0.68 -12.59
N SER A 568 -23.30 -0.93 -12.22
CA SER A 568 -22.75 -2.29 -12.16
C SER A 568 -23.17 -3.06 -10.91
N SER A 569 -23.08 -4.38 -10.97
CA SER A 569 -23.33 -5.26 -9.83
C SER A 569 -22.14 -5.31 -8.86
N VAL A 570 -22.44 -5.27 -7.57
CA VAL A 570 -21.50 -5.41 -6.46
C VAL A 570 -21.79 -6.73 -5.75
N ALA A 571 -20.73 -7.46 -5.37
CA ALA A 571 -20.85 -8.65 -4.53
C ALA A 571 -19.74 -8.62 -3.47
N VAL A 572 -20.13 -8.50 -2.21
CA VAL A 572 -19.22 -8.45 -1.05
C VAL A 572 -19.47 -9.64 -0.15
N THR A 573 -18.44 -10.39 0.17
CA THR A 573 -18.53 -11.56 1.05
C THR A 573 -17.98 -11.23 2.43
N LEU A 574 -18.75 -11.56 3.46
CA LEU A 574 -18.47 -11.36 4.88
C LEU A 574 -18.26 -12.73 5.54
N PRO A 575 -17.04 -13.31 5.48
CA PRO A 575 -16.74 -14.55 6.16
C PRO A 575 -16.57 -14.33 7.68
N LYS A 576 -16.61 -15.44 8.44
CA LYS A 576 -16.35 -15.47 9.88
C LYS A 576 -17.25 -14.51 10.68
N LEU A 577 -18.55 -14.49 10.43
CA LEU A 577 -19.48 -13.61 11.16
C LEU A 577 -19.66 -14.00 12.64
N ASP A 578 -19.40 -15.25 12.98
CA ASP A 578 -19.61 -15.78 14.32
C ASP A 578 -18.32 -15.70 15.16
N LEU A 579 -18.42 -15.23 16.41
CA LEU A 579 -17.34 -15.37 17.39
C LEU A 579 -17.24 -16.82 17.85
N THR A 580 -16.05 -17.21 18.30
CA THR A 580 -15.78 -18.54 18.85
C THR A 580 -15.77 -18.59 20.38
N SER A 581 -16.04 -17.46 21.06
CA SER A 581 -16.33 -17.43 22.50
C SER A 581 -17.54 -18.31 22.85
N LEU A 582 -17.52 -18.93 24.02
CA LEU A 582 -18.60 -19.78 24.50
C LEU A 582 -19.93 -19.00 24.58
N GLY A 583 -21.02 -19.66 24.19
CA GLY A 583 -22.35 -19.07 24.17
C GLY A 583 -22.65 -18.13 22.99
N SER A 584 -21.68 -17.87 22.11
CA SER A 584 -21.90 -17.03 20.92
C SER A 584 -22.95 -17.64 19.99
N PRO A 585 -24.04 -16.91 19.67
CA PRO A 585 -25.05 -17.40 18.76
C PRO A 585 -24.56 -17.33 17.31
N ALA A 586 -24.90 -18.33 16.51
CA ALA A 586 -24.66 -18.28 15.07
C ALA A 586 -25.55 -17.21 14.43
N ASN A 587 -24.95 -16.35 13.61
CA ASN A 587 -25.68 -15.40 12.80
C ASN A 587 -26.46 -16.14 11.71
N THR A 588 -27.68 -15.66 11.44
CA THR A 588 -28.61 -16.26 10.47
C THR A 588 -28.87 -15.35 9.28
N SER A 589 -28.66 -14.04 9.44
CA SER A 589 -28.83 -13.08 8.35
C SER A 589 -27.92 -11.85 8.52
N VAL A 590 -27.68 -11.16 7.41
CA VAL A 590 -27.06 -9.84 7.35
C VAL A 590 -28.02 -8.90 6.65
N THR A 591 -28.44 -7.82 7.31
CA THR A 591 -29.12 -6.71 6.66
C THR A 591 -28.10 -5.74 6.10
N ALA A 592 -28.39 -5.13 4.94
CA ALA A 592 -27.46 -4.22 4.28
C ALA A 592 -28.15 -2.95 3.78
N LYS A 593 -27.43 -1.83 3.84
CA LYS A 593 -27.86 -0.53 3.33
C LYS A 593 -26.71 0.11 2.55
N LEU A 594 -27.04 0.81 1.48
CA LEU A 594 -26.11 1.64 0.72
C LEU A 594 -26.32 3.10 1.11
N LYS A 595 -25.30 3.74 1.66
CA LYS A 595 -25.31 5.17 2.00
C LYS A 595 -24.44 5.95 1.03
N ALA A 596 -25.01 6.97 0.38
CA ALA A 596 -24.33 7.87 -0.54
C ALA A 596 -24.77 9.31 -0.29
N GLY A 597 -23.89 10.14 0.25
CA GLY A 597 -24.26 11.47 0.76
C GLY A 597 -25.37 11.36 1.82
N ASP A 598 -26.47 12.10 1.62
CA ASP A 598 -27.65 12.07 2.48
C ASP A 598 -28.66 10.97 2.12
N THR A 599 -28.40 10.19 1.07
CA THR A 599 -29.31 9.13 0.60
C THR A 599 -28.91 7.78 1.19
N THR A 600 -29.86 7.09 1.80
CA THR A 600 -29.71 5.71 2.26
C THR A 600 -30.71 4.81 1.54
N THR A 601 -30.22 3.77 0.88
CA THR A 601 -31.02 2.75 0.19
C THR A 601 -30.96 1.44 0.96
N ASP A 602 -32.11 0.86 1.28
CA ASP A 602 -32.19 -0.48 1.89
C ASP A 602 -31.98 -1.54 0.81
N LEU A 603 -31.02 -2.45 1.03
CA LEU A 603 -30.68 -3.54 0.13
C LEU A 603 -31.33 -4.86 0.56
N GLY A 604 -32.00 -4.88 1.71
CA GLY A 604 -32.67 -6.06 2.26
C GLY A 604 -31.78 -6.92 3.14
N SER A 605 -32.16 -8.20 3.27
CA SER A 605 -31.54 -9.18 4.15
C SER A 605 -30.99 -10.37 3.37
N PHE A 606 -29.77 -10.79 3.73
CA PHE A 606 -28.99 -11.82 3.07
C PHE A 606 -28.75 -12.97 4.05
N PRO A 607 -28.95 -14.24 3.66
CA PRO A 607 -28.78 -15.37 4.57
C PRO A 607 -27.32 -15.59 4.94
N VAL A 608 -27.07 -15.97 6.19
CA VAL A 608 -25.77 -16.45 6.66
C VAL A 608 -25.75 -17.97 6.56
N THR A 609 -24.76 -18.53 5.88
CA THR A 609 -24.54 -19.97 5.74
C THR A 609 -23.11 -20.28 6.19
N ALA A 610 -22.96 -21.22 7.13
CA ALA A 610 -21.66 -21.60 7.70
C ALA A 610 -20.83 -20.39 8.18
N GLY A 611 -21.48 -19.45 8.88
CA GLY A 611 -20.84 -18.24 9.41
C GLY A 611 -20.38 -17.24 8.34
N SER A 612 -20.90 -17.33 7.10
CA SER A 612 -20.57 -16.41 6.01
C SER A 612 -21.82 -15.91 5.30
N ALA A 613 -21.82 -14.66 4.85
CA ALA A 613 -22.86 -14.10 3.98
C ALA A 613 -22.24 -13.39 2.76
N THR A 614 -22.95 -13.40 1.64
CA THR A 614 -22.61 -12.59 0.47
C THR A 614 -23.73 -11.58 0.23
N VAL A 615 -23.38 -10.29 0.29
CA VAL A 615 -24.25 -9.17 -0.01
C VAL A 615 -24.05 -8.81 -1.48
N ALA A 616 -25.05 -9.12 -2.31
CA ALA A 616 -25.03 -8.85 -3.74
C ALA A 616 -26.17 -7.90 -4.13
N PHE A 617 -25.86 -6.83 -4.86
CA PHE A 617 -26.82 -5.80 -5.28
C PHE A 617 -26.31 -5.04 -6.50
N ASP A 618 -27.22 -4.37 -7.21
CA ASP A 618 -26.86 -3.47 -8.32
C ASP A 618 -26.72 -2.03 -7.82
N LEU A 619 -25.65 -1.35 -8.24
CA LEU A 619 -25.47 0.06 -7.93
C LEU A 619 -26.50 0.90 -8.69
N PRO A 620 -27.05 1.96 -8.09
CA PRO A 620 -27.87 2.91 -8.83
C PRO A 620 -27.08 3.52 -10.00
N ALA A 621 -27.67 3.54 -11.18
CA ALA A 621 -27.01 3.99 -12.41
C ALA A 621 -26.55 5.47 -12.40
N GLY A 622 -27.16 6.30 -11.55
CA GLY A 622 -26.79 7.71 -11.36
C GLY A 622 -25.84 7.96 -10.18
N LEU A 623 -25.40 6.92 -9.47
CA LEU A 623 -24.52 7.07 -8.31
C LEU A 623 -23.06 7.11 -8.76
N ILE A 624 -22.35 8.18 -8.41
CA ILE A 624 -20.91 8.34 -8.62
C ILE A 624 -20.25 8.86 -7.35
N GLY A 625 -18.95 8.62 -7.19
CA GLY A 625 -18.17 9.07 -6.05
C GLY A 625 -18.18 8.07 -4.89
N ALA A 626 -18.07 8.59 -3.66
CA ALA A 626 -17.99 7.75 -2.47
C ALA A 626 -19.38 7.28 -2.01
N ALA A 627 -19.50 5.98 -1.74
CA ALA A 627 -20.61 5.40 -1.01
C ALA A 627 -20.10 4.46 0.08
N THR A 628 -20.97 4.07 1.01
CA THR A 628 -20.67 3.14 2.08
C THR A 628 -21.73 2.05 2.10
N LEU A 629 -21.28 0.79 2.02
CA LEU A 629 -22.11 -0.37 2.33
C LEU A 629 -22.09 -0.57 3.85
N GLU A 630 -23.22 -0.31 4.50
CA GLU A 630 -23.44 -0.55 5.93
C GLU A 630 -24.12 -1.91 6.10
N VAL A 631 -23.56 -2.76 6.94
CA VAL A 631 -24.09 -4.11 7.20
C VAL A 631 -24.31 -4.34 8.69
N GLU A 632 -25.34 -5.11 9.02
CA GLU A 632 -25.65 -5.54 10.38
C GLU A 632 -26.07 -7.01 10.39
N ALA A 633 -25.31 -7.86 11.11
CA ALA A 633 -25.57 -9.29 11.24
C ALA A 633 -26.48 -9.57 12.45
N ALA A 634 -27.42 -10.51 12.28
CA ALA A 634 -28.35 -10.93 13.32
C ALA A 634 -28.15 -12.40 13.71
N PRO A 635 -28.22 -12.75 15.01
CA PRO A 635 -28.71 -11.92 16.11
C PRO A 635 -27.62 -11.13 16.85
N THR A 636 -26.34 -11.27 16.48
CA THR A 636 -25.23 -10.69 17.27
C THR A 636 -25.20 -9.15 17.26
N GLY A 637 -25.76 -8.50 16.25
CA GLY A 637 -25.68 -7.05 16.07
C GLY A 637 -24.33 -6.58 15.54
N THR A 638 -23.51 -7.49 14.99
CA THR A 638 -22.22 -7.16 14.36
C THR A 638 -22.42 -6.14 13.24
N LYS A 639 -21.74 -4.99 13.33
CA LYS A 639 -21.85 -3.88 12.36
C LYS A 639 -20.54 -3.58 11.67
N ALA A 640 -20.60 -3.27 10.39
CA ALA A 640 -19.45 -2.77 9.64
C ALA A 640 -19.85 -1.75 8.57
N SER A 641 -18.90 -0.86 8.28
CA SER A 641 -18.99 0.13 7.20
C SER A 641 -17.89 -0.14 6.18
N ILE A 642 -18.29 -0.47 4.96
CA ILE A 642 -17.41 -0.88 3.87
C ILE A 642 -17.44 0.23 2.81
N PRO A 643 -16.37 1.04 2.68
CA PRO A 643 -16.32 2.11 1.70
C PRO A 643 -16.27 1.55 0.27
N LEU A 644 -17.03 2.16 -0.63
CA LEU A 644 -17.08 1.85 -2.05
C LEU A 644 -16.76 3.12 -2.85
N ALA A 645 -15.87 3.00 -3.82
CA ALA A 645 -15.64 4.04 -4.82
C ALA A 645 -16.42 3.70 -6.09
N ILE A 646 -17.25 4.62 -6.58
CA ILE A 646 -18.05 4.44 -7.79
C ILE A 646 -17.57 5.42 -8.87
N ASP A 647 -16.99 4.86 -9.92
CA ASP A 647 -16.55 5.57 -11.12
C ASP A 647 -17.72 5.80 -12.09
N LYS A 648 -17.51 6.73 -13.00
CA LYS A 648 -18.42 6.96 -14.13
C LYS A 648 -18.55 5.69 -14.96
N ALA A 649 -19.75 5.43 -15.45
CA ALA A 649 -20.00 4.32 -16.36
C ALA A 649 -19.21 4.49 -17.67
N THR A 650 -18.69 3.39 -18.19
CA THR A 650 -18.10 3.37 -19.53
C THR A 650 -19.13 3.72 -20.60
N SER A 651 -18.69 4.42 -21.65
CA SER A 651 -19.51 4.72 -22.82
C SER A 651 -18.85 4.22 -24.09
N THR A 652 -19.66 3.90 -25.09
CA THR A 652 -19.20 3.52 -26.43
C THR A 652 -19.79 4.49 -27.45
N THR A 653 -18.93 5.08 -28.29
CA THR A 653 -19.35 5.94 -29.40
C THR A 653 -19.24 5.16 -30.71
N THR A 654 -20.34 5.09 -31.46
CA THR A 654 -20.37 4.61 -32.85
C THR A 654 -20.75 5.77 -33.76
N ALA A 655 -20.26 5.74 -35.00
CA ALA A 655 -20.55 6.79 -35.96
C ALA A 655 -20.67 6.24 -37.38
N THR A 656 -21.52 6.87 -38.18
CA THR A 656 -21.66 6.59 -39.60
C THR A 656 -21.66 7.89 -40.39
N ALA A 657 -21.07 7.83 -41.58
CA ALA A 657 -21.06 8.90 -42.57
C ALA A 657 -21.51 8.33 -43.93
N PRO A 658 -22.01 9.15 -44.86
CA PRO A 658 -22.23 8.71 -46.23
C PRO A 658 -20.91 8.31 -46.89
N ALA A 659 -20.96 7.38 -47.85
CA ALA A 659 -19.76 6.90 -48.53
C ALA A 659 -19.05 7.96 -49.38
N LYS A 660 -19.78 8.99 -49.87
CA LYS A 660 -19.22 10.07 -50.70
C LYS A 660 -19.86 11.42 -50.38
N ALA A 661 -19.07 12.49 -50.43
CA ALA A 661 -19.55 13.88 -50.43
C ALA A 661 -18.77 14.74 -51.43
N LYS A 662 -19.33 15.89 -51.80
CA LYS A 662 -18.70 16.82 -52.76
C LYS A 662 -18.22 18.08 -52.06
N THR A 663 -17.04 18.59 -52.41
CA THR A 663 -16.59 19.92 -51.97
C THR A 663 -17.62 21.00 -52.33
N GLY A 664 -17.89 21.92 -51.40
CA GLY A 664 -18.96 22.93 -51.51
C GLY A 664 -20.34 22.48 -51.01
N SER A 665 -20.48 21.24 -50.51
CA SER A 665 -21.70 20.72 -49.89
C SER A 665 -21.51 20.36 -48.42
N THR A 666 -22.61 20.15 -47.71
CA THR A 666 -22.61 19.56 -46.37
C THR A 666 -23.02 18.10 -46.42
N PHE A 667 -22.52 17.30 -45.48
CA PHE A 667 -22.98 15.94 -45.21
C PHE A 667 -23.15 15.73 -43.71
N THR A 668 -23.89 14.69 -43.35
CA THR A 668 -24.21 14.40 -41.95
C THR A 668 -23.41 13.21 -41.44
N VAL A 669 -22.79 13.37 -40.27
CA VAL A 669 -22.27 12.27 -39.47
C VAL A 669 -23.27 11.96 -38.38
N GLU A 670 -23.82 10.74 -38.41
CA GLU A 670 -24.73 10.24 -37.39
C GLU A 670 -23.92 9.48 -36.34
N ALA A 671 -23.96 9.96 -35.11
CA ALA A 671 -23.25 9.37 -33.98
C ALA A 671 -24.24 8.85 -32.93
N THR A 672 -23.93 7.69 -32.35
CA THR A 672 -24.65 7.14 -31.21
C THR A 672 -23.66 6.89 -30.08
N VAL A 673 -24.00 7.37 -28.88
CA VAL A 673 -23.24 7.13 -27.65
C VAL A 673 -24.11 6.30 -26.72
N ALA A 674 -23.66 5.09 -26.43
CA ALA A 674 -24.36 4.14 -25.58
C ALA A 674 -23.58 3.86 -24.28
N SER A 675 -24.30 3.45 -23.24
CA SER A 675 -23.75 3.02 -21.95
C SER A 675 -24.55 1.82 -21.46
N GLU A 676 -23.87 0.84 -20.85
CA GLU A 676 -24.53 -0.31 -20.22
C GLU A 676 -25.15 0.02 -18.86
N SER A 677 -24.89 1.21 -18.31
CA SER A 677 -25.44 1.65 -17.01
C SER A 677 -26.96 1.82 -17.01
N GLY A 678 -27.62 1.82 -18.18
CA GLY A 678 -29.06 2.05 -18.30
C GLY A 678 -29.46 3.54 -18.20
N VAL A 679 -28.52 4.46 -18.01
CA VAL A 679 -28.74 5.91 -18.13
C VAL A 679 -28.22 6.38 -19.48
N THR A 680 -29.02 7.17 -20.19
CA THR A 680 -28.66 7.65 -21.52
C THR A 680 -27.57 8.74 -21.43
N PRO A 681 -26.44 8.59 -22.17
CA PRO A 681 -25.40 9.62 -22.24
C PRO A 681 -25.91 10.96 -22.77
N THR A 682 -25.41 12.05 -22.18
CA THR A 682 -25.75 13.45 -22.51
C THR A 682 -24.50 14.23 -22.90
N GLY A 683 -24.63 15.48 -23.36
CA GLY A 683 -23.49 16.34 -23.72
C GLY A 683 -23.33 16.48 -25.23
N THR A 684 -22.08 16.50 -25.72
CA THR A 684 -21.77 16.78 -27.13
C THR A 684 -20.78 15.79 -27.71
N VAL A 685 -20.92 15.51 -28.99
CA VAL A 685 -19.89 14.82 -29.79
C VAL A 685 -19.17 15.81 -30.70
N THR A 686 -17.90 15.54 -30.97
CA THR A 686 -17.03 16.34 -31.84
C THR A 686 -16.53 15.47 -32.98
N VAL A 687 -16.79 15.86 -34.22
CA VAL A 687 -16.29 15.19 -35.43
C VAL A 687 -14.95 15.81 -35.83
N LYS A 688 -13.95 14.98 -36.03
CA LYS A 688 -12.57 15.36 -36.35
C LYS A 688 -12.03 14.59 -37.55
N ASP A 689 -11.13 15.24 -38.28
CA ASP A 689 -10.21 14.61 -39.23
C ASP A 689 -8.78 14.77 -38.69
N GLY A 690 -8.16 13.66 -38.31
CA GLY A 690 -6.95 13.66 -37.48
C GLY A 690 -7.15 14.48 -36.20
N THR A 691 -6.39 15.58 -36.06
CA THR A 691 -6.51 16.50 -34.92
C THR A 691 -7.44 17.69 -35.17
N THR A 692 -7.93 17.86 -36.41
CA THR A 692 -8.70 19.03 -36.84
C THR A 692 -10.17 18.85 -36.51
N GLU A 693 -10.74 19.78 -35.75
CA GLU A 693 -12.16 19.79 -35.45
C GLU A 693 -12.98 20.32 -36.63
N LEU A 694 -13.92 19.50 -37.11
CA LEU A 694 -14.75 19.82 -38.26
C LEU A 694 -16.11 20.40 -37.82
N ALA A 695 -16.75 19.77 -36.84
CA ALA A 695 -18.06 20.17 -36.32
C ALA A 695 -18.34 19.51 -34.96
N THR A 696 -19.31 20.06 -34.23
CA THR A 696 -19.81 19.52 -32.96
C THR A 696 -21.33 19.44 -32.98
N GLY A 697 -21.92 18.43 -32.34
CA GLY A 697 -23.37 18.32 -32.19
C GLY A 697 -23.78 17.82 -30.80
N PRO A 698 -24.91 18.31 -30.25
CA PRO A 698 -25.43 17.84 -28.98
C PRO A 698 -26.04 16.44 -29.12
N LEU A 699 -25.90 15.62 -28.08
CA LEU A 699 -26.62 14.37 -27.93
C LEU A 699 -28.08 14.64 -27.55
N VAL A 700 -28.99 14.01 -28.26
CA VAL A 700 -30.42 13.94 -27.96
C VAL A 700 -30.77 12.45 -27.87
N ASN A 701 -31.13 11.99 -26.66
CA ASN A 701 -31.38 10.58 -26.37
C ASN A 701 -30.21 9.65 -26.79
N GLY A 702 -28.96 10.06 -26.51
CA GLY A 702 -27.78 9.28 -26.84
C GLY A 702 -27.39 9.27 -28.32
N SER A 703 -28.04 10.08 -29.17
CA SER A 703 -27.69 10.21 -30.59
C SER A 703 -27.45 11.66 -30.99
N ALA A 704 -26.57 11.90 -31.95
CA ALA A 704 -26.29 13.22 -32.49
C ALA A 704 -26.16 13.16 -34.01
N SER A 705 -26.82 14.09 -34.69
CA SER A 705 -26.72 14.31 -36.12
C SER A 705 -25.87 15.55 -36.34
N VAL A 706 -24.65 15.39 -36.85
CA VAL A 706 -23.65 16.46 -36.95
C VAL A 706 -23.43 16.82 -38.41
N GLU A 707 -23.77 18.05 -38.78
CA GLU A 707 -23.53 18.56 -40.14
C GLU A 707 -22.06 18.99 -40.30
N VAL A 708 -21.37 18.37 -41.25
CA VAL A 708 -19.97 18.64 -41.59
C VAL A 708 -19.91 19.30 -42.97
N ASN A 709 -19.18 20.41 -43.06
CA ASN A 709 -18.90 21.07 -44.34
C ASN A 709 -17.74 20.33 -45.05
N ALA A 710 -18.02 19.71 -46.21
CA ALA A 710 -17.05 18.97 -46.99
C ALA A 710 -15.88 19.83 -47.48
N SER A 711 -16.04 21.16 -47.57
CA SER A 711 -14.96 22.08 -47.96
C SER A 711 -13.84 22.22 -46.93
N LYS A 712 -14.04 21.72 -45.69
CA LYS A 712 -12.99 21.62 -44.68
C LYS A 712 -12.04 20.44 -44.88
N LEU A 713 -12.39 19.52 -45.79
CA LEU A 713 -11.64 18.32 -46.09
C LEU A 713 -11.00 18.42 -47.47
N SER A 714 -9.84 17.80 -47.66
CA SER A 714 -9.21 17.65 -48.98
C SER A 714 -9.99 16.64 -49.83
N ALA A 715 -9.89 16.71 -51.15
CA ALA A 715 -10.50 15.73 -52.04
C ALA A 715 -9.72 14.39 -52.02
N ASP A 716 -10.02 13.53 -51.05
CA ASP A 716 -9.43 12.20 -50.82
C ASP A 716 -10.40 11.35 -49.96
N ASP A 717 -10.02 10.12 -49.61
CA ASP A 717 -10.70 9.31 -48.60
C ASP A 717 -10.34 9.76 -47.18
N HIS A 718 -11.35 9.99 -46.34
CA HIS A 718 -11.17 10.42 -44.94
C HIS A 718 -11.85 9.45 -43.98
N GLU A 719 -11.12 8.99 -42.96
CA GLU A 719 -11.71 8.30 -41.81
C GLU A 719 -11.95 9.33 -40.69
N LEU A 720 -13.22 9.63 -40.39
CA LEU A 720 -13.57 10.66 -39.42
C LEU A 720 -13.63 10.08 -38.01
N THR A 721 -12.99 10.73 -37.06
CA THR A 721 -13.09 10.40 -35.63
C THR A 721 -14.22 11.18 -34.99
N VAL A 722 -15.14 10.51 -34.31
CA VAL A 722 -16.18 11.12 -33.48
C VAL A 722 -15.81 10.93 -32.01
N SER A 723 -15.51 12.02 -31.32
CA SER A 723 -15.13 12.03 -29.91
C SER A 723 -16.27 12.53 -29.03
N TYR A 724 -16.65 11.75 -28.03
CA TYR A 724 -17.51 12.14 -26.93
C TYR A 724 -16.66 12.48 -25.70
N SER A 725 -16.84 13.66 -25.11
CA SER A 725 -16.03 14.14 -23.98
C SER A 725 -16.39 13.52 -22.63
N GLY A 726 -17.44 12.71 -22.55
CA GLY A 726 -18.05 12.29 -21.28
C GLY A 726 -19.02 13.34 -20.74
N ASP A 727 -19.80 12.93 -19.74
CA ASP A 727 -20.69 13.81 -18.96
C ASP A 727 -20.49 13.59 -17.45
N SER A 728 -21.43 14.01 -16.62
CA SER A 728 -21.33 13.82 -15.17
C SER A 728 -21.31 12.34 -14.76
N LEU A 729 -21.94 11.44 -15.53
CA LEU A 729 -22.14 10.03 -15.19
C LEU A 729 -21.35 9.07 -16.09
N HIS A 730 -20.89 9.52 -17.25
CA HIS A 730 -20.24 8.70 -18.27
C HIS A 730 -18.82 9.15 -18.59
N GLN A 731 -17.94 8.19 -18.82
CA GLN A 731 -16.58 8.42 -19.29
C GLN A 731 -16.57 8.89 -20.75
N ALA A 732 -15.50 9.57 -21.15
CA ALA A 732 -15.25 9.92 -22.54
C ALA A 732 -15.06 8.67 -23.41
N SER A 733 -15.46 8.74 -24.67
CA SER A 733 -15.25 7.66 -25.64
C SER A 733 -15.10 8.22 -27.05
N SER A 734 -14.65 7.38 -27.98
CA SER A 734 -14.54 7.77 -29.39
C SER A 734 -14.80 6.58 -30.30
N GLY A 735 -15.33 6.87 -31.50
CA GLY A 735 -15.47 5.92 -32.60
C GLY A 735 -15.00 6.55 -33.91
N THR A 736 -14.83 5.73 -34.93
CA THR A 736 -14.54 6.19 -36.30
C THR A 736 -15.71 5.85 -37.22
N THR A 737 -15.85 6.62 -38.31
CA THR A 737 -16.75 6.27 -39.41
C THR A 737 -16.04 5.32 -40.37
N GLU A 738 -16.79 4.62 -41.22
CA GLU A 738 -16.20 4.10 -42.47
C GLU A 738 -15.62 5.27 -43.30
N PRO A 739 -14.59 5.04 -44.15
CA PRO A 739 -14.01 6.10 -44.97
C PRO A 739 -15.04 6.78 -45.87
N ILE A 740 -15.03 8.11 -45.87
CA ILE A 740 -15.82 8.95 -46.78
C ILE A 740 -14.92 9.49 -47.88
N GLU A 741 -15.30 9.27 -49.13
CA GLU A 741 -14.61 9.84 -50.29
C GLU A 741 -15.10 11.28 -50.54
N ILE A 742 -14.21 12.26 -50.41
CA ILE A 742 -14.46 13.64 -50.78
C ILE A 742 -14.04 13.86 -52.23
N VAL A 743 -15.01 14.15 -53.09
CA VAL A 743 -14.74 14.45 -54.50
C VAL A 743 -14.85 15.95 -54.78
N LYS A 744 -14.09 16.40 -55.78
CA LYS A 744 -14.05 17.82 -56.16
C LYS A 744 -15.42 18.35 -56.58
N GLY A 745 -15.67 19.61 -56.22
CA GLY A 745 -16.89 20.35 -56.53
C GLY A 745 -16.82 21.09 -57.86
N GLY A 746 -17.98 21.57 -58.32
CA GLY A 746 -18.02 22.55 -59.41
C GLY A 746 -17.78 23.95 -58.88
N SER A 747 -16.80 24.68 -59.43
CA SER A 747 -16.42 26.01 -58.94
C SER A 747 -17.40 27.14 -59.26
N GLY A 748 -18.50 26.89 -59.98
CA GLY A 748 -19.40 27.97 -60.44
C GLY A 748 -18.72 28.99 -61.36
N PHE A 749 -17.59 28.62 -61.98
CA PHE A 749 -16.71 29.53 -62.71
C PHE A 749 -17.42 30.26 -63.86
N GLY A 750 -17.39 31.59 -63.77
CA GLY A 750 -17.93 32.53 -64.72
C GLY A 750 -16.88 33.54 -65.16
N ALA A 751 -17.04 34.07 -66.36
CA ALA A 751 -16.20 35.13 -66.89
C ALA A 751 -17.04 36.13 -67.68
N VAL A 752 -16.77 37.42 -67.47
CA VAL A 752 -17.43 38.50 -68.20
C VAL A 752 -16.41 39.51 -68.68
N VAL A 753 -16.60 39.98 -69.92
CA VAL A 753 -15.78 41.01 -70.54
C VAL A 753 -16.68 41.96 -71.31
N GLY A 754 -16.39 43.25 -71.24
CA GLY A 754 -17.18 44.29 -71.88
C GLY A 754 -16.64 44.75 -73.25
N SER A 755 -17.25 45.80 -73.78
CA SER A 755 -16.74 46.49 -74.98
C SER A 755 -15.54 47.37 -74.65
N THR A 756 -14.46 47.29 -75.42
CA THR A 756 -13.26 48.13 -75.26
C THR A 756 -12.86 48.81 -76.57
N PRO A 757 -12.41 50.08 -76.56
CA PRO A 757 -11.79 50.70 -77.74
C PRO A 757 -10.45 50.06 -78.14
N TYR A 758 -10.14 50.05 -79.43
CA TYR A 758 -8.83 49.65 -79.95
C TYR A 758 -7.72 50.52 -79.34
N GLY A 759 -6.63 49.89 -78.88
CA GLY A 759 -5.52 50.56 -78.18
C GLY A 759 -5.72 50.68 -76.66
N THR A 760 -6.87 50.26 -76.13
CA THR A 760 -7.09 50.12 -74.68
C THR A 760 -7.13 48.66 -74.25
N GLN A 761 -6.77 48.39 -72.99
CA GLN A 761 -6.67 47.03 -72.47
C GLN A 761 -8.07 46.50 -72.12
N ALA A 762 -8.45 45.35 -72.69
CA ALA A 762 -9.62 44.61 -72.24
C ALA A 762 -9.29 43.84 -70.94
N LEU A 763 -10.25 43.81 -70.02
CA LEU A 763 -10.18 43.10 -68.74
C LEU A 763 -11.31 42.08 -68.69
N VAL A 764 -10.97 40.79 -68.66
CA VAL A 764 -11.92 39.72 -68.39
C VAL A 764 -12.03 39.58 -66.88
N GLN A 765 -13.21 39.86 -66.33
CA GLN A 765 -13.50 39.66 -64.91
C GLN A 765 -13.94 38.22 -64.69
N LEU A 766 -13.40 37.60 -63.64
CA LEU A 766 -13.62 36.21 -63.28
C LEU A 766 -14.36 36.15 -61.95
N THR A 767 -15.31 35.23 -61.86
CA THR A 767 -16.08 34.94 -60.65
C THR A 767 -16.20 33.43 -60.48
N ALA A 768 -16.03 32.91 -59.28
CA ALA A 768 -16.24 31.50 -58.95
C ALA A 768 -16.64 31.39 -57.46
N ASP A 769 -16.68 30.17 -56.95
CA ASP A 769 -16.81 29.88 -55.53
C ASP A 769 -15.71 30.64 -54.73
N PRO A 770 -16.05 31.25 -53.58
CA PRO A 770 -15.08 32.00 -52.76
C PRO A 770 -13.85 31.21 -52.34
N GLU A 771 -13.89 29.87 -52.32
CA GLU A 771 -12.74 29.05 -51.99
C GLU A 771 -11.90 28.65 -53.22
N ALA A 772 -12.39 28.90 -54.44
CA ALA A 772 -11.68 28.54 -55.66
C ALA A 772 -10.53 29.50 -55.95
N SER A 773 -9.33 28.95 -56.15
CA SER A 773 -8.13 29.71 -56.48
C SER A 773 -7.25 28.96 -57.45
N GLY A 774 -6.77 29.62 -58.50
CA GLY A 774 -5.94 28.91 -59.48
C GLY A 774 -5.70 29.67 -60.77
N LEU A 775 -4.94 29.05 -61.65
CA LEU A 775 -4.57 29.64 -62.93
C LEU A 775 -5.80 29.72 -63.86
N VAL A 776 -5.97 30.88 -64.48
CA VAL A 776 -6.97 31.10 -65.52
C VAL A 776 -6.29 31.59 -66.79
N TYR A 777 -6.65 31.00 -67.92
CA TYR A 777 -6.15 31.44 -69.22
C TYR A 777 -7.29 31.65 -70.21
N VAL A 778 -7.11 32.61 -71.11
CA VAL A 778 -8.10 33.05 -72.09
C VAL A 778 -7.57 32.78 -73.48
N THR A 779 -8.41 32.19 -74.33
CA THR A 779 -8.09 31.95 -75.74
C THR A 779 -9.09 32.62 -76.67
N SER A 780 -8.63 32.99 -77.87
CA SER A 780 -9.48 33.45 -78.97
C SER A 780 -9.05 32.75 -80.25
N GLY A 781 -9.98 32.12 -80.97
CA GLY A 781 -9.64 31.33 -82.17
C GLY A 781 -8.67 30.16 -81.91
N GLY A 782 -8.51 29.73 -80.66
CA GLY A 782 -7.56 28.69 -80.24
C GLY A 782 -6.20 29.20 -79.78
N GLU A 783 -5.89 30.50 -79.95
CA GLU A 783 -4.62 31.09 -79.51
C GLU A 783 -4.73 31.67 -78.10
N LEU A 784 -3.67 31.57 -77.29
CA LEU A 784 -3.59 32.15 -75.96
C LEU A 784 -3.47 33.67 -76.04
N VAL A 785 -4.43 34.38 -75.45
CA VAL A 785 -4.53 35.86 -75.53
C VAL A 785 -4.43 36.56 -74.17
N GLY A 786 -4.42 35.80 -73.08
CA GLY A 786 -4.19 36.33 -71.74
C GLY A 786 -4.13 35.24 -70.66
N MET A 787 -3.46 35.53 -69.56
CA MET A 787 -3.43 34.70 -68.36
C MET A 787 -3.64 35.57 -67.12
N GLY A 788 -4.24 34.98 -66.10
CA GLY A 788 -4.43 35.58 -64.79
C GLY A 788 -4.66 34.50 -63.75
N PHE A 789 -5.02 34.92 -62.54
CA PHE A 789 -5.32 34.01 -61.45
C PHE A 789 -6.68 34.35 -60.87
N LEU A 790 -7.36 33.31 -60.44
CA LEU A 790 -8.46 33.39 -59.49
C LEU A 790 -7.85 33.33 -58.08
N THR A 791 -8.29 34.23 -57.20
CA THR A 791 -7.92 34.24 -55.78
C THR A 791 -9.19 34.56 -55.00
N ASP A 792 -9.54 33.68 -54.06
CA ASP A 792 -10.76 33.76 -53.26
C ASP A 792 -12.03 33.96 -54.12
N GLY A 793 -12.13 33.16 -55.19
CA GLY A 793 -13.27 33.19 -56.12
C GLY A 793 -13.30 34.38 -57.09
N GLN A 794 -12.33 35.30 -57.03
CA GLN A 794 -12.33 36.51 -57.85
C GLN A 794 -11.03 36.67 -58.63
N GLY A 795 -11.08 37.24 -59.83
CA GLY A 795 -9.86 37.44 -60.61
C GLY A 795 -10.06 38.34 -61.84
N THR A 796 -8.94 38.74 -62.44
CA THR A 796 -8.98 39.50 -63.71
C THR A 796 -7.89 39.02 -64.65
N VAL A 797 -8.24 38.75 -65.92
CA VAL A 797 -7.27 38.51 -67.00
C VAL A 797 -7.14 39.75 -67.87
N LYS A 798 -5.91 40.22 -68.03
CA LYS A 798 -5.56 41.36 -68.89
C LYS A 798 -5.25 40.87 -70.30
N LEU A 799 -5.97 41.36 -71.30
CA LEU A 799 -5.70 41.06 -72.72
C LEU A 799 -4.76 42.11 -73.34
N ASP A 800 -4.11 41.78 -74.46
CA ASP A 800 -3.25 42.72 -75.19
C ASP A 800 -4.07 43.88 -75.81
N LYS A 801 -3.52 45.10 -75.74
CA LYS A 801 -4.16 46.36 -76.16
C LYS A 801 -4.35 46.48 -77.67
N THR A 802 -3.50 45.82 -78.45
CA THR A 802 -3.48 45.91 -79.92
C THR A 802 -3.65 44.57 -80.62
N GLY A 803 -3.66 43.46 -79.87
CA GLY A 803 -3.82 42.10 -80.41
C GLY A 803 -5.18 41.84 -81.05
N PHE A 804 -6.18 42.67 -80.78
CA PHE A 804 -7.53 42.56 -81.35
C PHE A 804 -7.86 43.81 -82.17
N VAL A 805 -8.19 43.64 -83.45
CA VAL A 805 -8.74 44.72 -84.29
C VAL A 805 -10.23 44.94 -83.99
N PRO A 806 -10.86 46.07 -84.35
CA PRO A 806 -12.29 46.26 -84.10
C PRO A 806 -13.17 45.16 -84.71
N GLY A 807 -14.01 44.55 -83.88
CA GLY A 807 -14.78 43.35 -84.19
C GLY A 807 -15.34 42.70 -82.92
N ALA A 808 -16.16 41.66 -83.08
CA ALA A 808 -16.63 40.82 -81.99
C ALA A 808 -15.81 39.52 -81.93
N TYR A 809 -15.44 39.11 -80.72
CA TYR A 809 -14.62 37.94 -80.47
C TYR A 809 -15.28 37.11 -79.38
N ASP A 810 -15.46 35.82 -79.65
CA ASP A 810 -15.78 34.85 -78.62
C ASP A 810 -14.48 34.38 -77.97
N LEU A 811 -14.40 34.59 -76.67
CA LEU A 811 -13.28 34.16 -75.84
C LEU A 811 -13.68 32.89 -75.11
N LYS A 812 -12.79 31.89 -75.11
CA LYS A 812 -12.91 30.74 -74.23
C LYS A 812 -11.97 30.92 -73.05
N VAL A 813 -12.55 30.92 -71.86
CA VAL A 813 -11.86 31.18 -70.59
C VAL A 813 -11.80 29.87 -69.82
N PHE A 814 -10.60 29.43 -69.47
CA PHE A 814 -10.34 28.15 -68.81
C PHE A 814 -9.84 28.38 -67.40
N TYR A 815 -10.47 27.71 -66.44
CA TYR A 815 -10.00 27.55 -65.08
C TYR A 815 -9.27 26.22 -64.95
N GLY A 816 -8.02 26.26 -64.50
CA GLY A 816 -7.17 25.07 -64.37
C GLY A 816 -7.58 24.10 -63.26
N GLY A 817 -8.59 24.44 -62.45
CA GLY A 817 -8.92 23.69 -61.24
C GLY A 817 -7.94 23.95 -60.11
N ASP A 818 -8.23 23.39 -58.95
CA ASP A 818 -7.36 23.36 -57.78
C ASP A 818 -7.54 22.06 -57.00
N GLU A 819 -7.12 22.03 -55.74
CA GLU A 819 -7.27 20.86 -54.87
C GLU A 819 -8.74 20.53 -54.52
N LYS A 820 -9.65 21.51 -54.63
CA LYS A 820 -11.06 21.45 -54.23
C LYS A 820 -12.04 21.39 -55.40
N PHE A 821 -11.67 21.97 -56.53
CA PHE A 821 -12.56 22.18 -57.67
C PHE A 821 -11.95 21.67 -58.97
N ASP A 822 -12.79 21.03 -59.78
CA ASP A 822 -12.36 20.50 -61.07
C ASP A 822 -12.02 21.62 -62.08
N PRO A 823 -11.08 21.36 -63.02
CA PRO A 823 -10.86 22.24 -64.15
C PRO A 823 -12.14 22.42 -64.96
N THR A 824 -12.44 23.65 -65.36
CA THR A 824 -13.64 23.95 -66.14
C THR A 824 -13.39 25.10 -67.12
N SER A 825 -14.34 25.37 -68.00
CA SER A 825 -14.25 26.49 -68.92
C SER A 825 -15.60 27.12 -69.17
N THR A 826 -15.59 28.42 -69.47
CA THR A 826 -16.76 29.19 -69.86
C THR A 826 -16.40 30.08 -71.05
N THR A 827 -17.38 30.78 -71.61
CA THR A 827 -17.19 31.73 -72.70
C THR A 827 -17.50 33.14 -72.28
N ALA A 828 -16.81 34.11 -72.88
CA ALA A 828 -17.07 35.53 -72.69
C ALA A 828 -16.92 36.25 -74.04
N SER A 829 -17.79 37.21 -74.34
CA SER A 829 -17.78 37.89 -75.64
C SER A 829 -17.15 39.28 -75.53
N LEU A 830 -16.01 39.47 -76.18
CA LEU A 830 -15.31 40.76 -76.27
C LEU A 830 -15.75 41.50 -77.54
N THR A 831 -16.17 42.76 -77.38
CA THR A 831 -16.35 43.66 -78.53
C THR A 831 -15.25 44.71 -78.54
N VAL A 832 -14.45 44.77 -79.60
CA VAL A 832 -13.47 45.84 -79.80
C VAL A 832 -14.05 46.88 -80.74
N THR A 833 -14.10 48.13 -80.28
CA THR A 833 -14.58 49.27 -81.08
C THR A 833 -13.39 50.06 -81.65
N LYS A 834 -13.63 50.91 -82.66
CA LYS A 834 -12.55 51.74 -83.23
C LYS A 834 -12.01 52.70 -82.17
N GLY A 835 -10.68 52.81 -82.08
CA GLY A 835 -10.01 53.68 -81.13
C GLY A 835 -10.17 55.15 -81.48
N ALA A 836 -10.32 56.01 -80.46
CA ALA A 836 -10.41 57.45 -80.66
C ALA A 836 -9.10 58.01 -81.26
N THR A 837 -9.23 59.00 -82.15
CA THR A 837 -8.08 59.72 -82.71
C THR A 837 -8.18 61.22 -82.50
N LYS A 838 -7.04 61.90 -82.56
CA LYS A 838 -6.95 63.36 -82.53
C LYS A 838 -6.08 63.85 -83.68
N THR A 839 -6.61 64.75 -84.50
CA THR A 839 -5.92 65.34 -85.66
C THR A 839 -5.45 66.75 -85.33
N THR A 840 -4.17 67.07 -85.57
CA THR A 840 -3.58 68.37 -85.27
C THR A 840 -2.64 68.84 -86.37
N LYS A 841 -2.58 70.15 -86.62
CA LYS A 841 -1.56 70.74 -87.51
C LYS A 841 -0.22 70.69 -86.79
N SER A 842 0.78 70.06 -87.40
CA SER A 842 2.18 70.07 -86.94
C SER A 842 2.91 71.30 -87.48
N SER A 843 3.01 71.47 -88.81
CA SER A 843 3.71 72.61 -89.44
C SER A 843 3.06 73.02 -90.76
N VAL A 844 3.34 74.26 -91.21
CA VAL A 844 2.90 74.79 -92.50
C VAL A 844 4.03 75.61 -93.14
N THR A 845 4.10 75.65 -94.48
CA THR A 845 5.01 76.54 -95.22
C THR A 845 4.92 77.99 -94.72
N SER A 846 6.07 78.59 -94.40
CA SER A 846 6.19 79.85 -93.66
C SER A 846 5.71 81.09 -94.41
N LYS A 847 5.91 81.15 -95.73
CA LYS A 847 5.45 82.25 -96.58
C LYS A 847 4.60 81.71 -97.72
N VAL A 848 3.30 82.02 -97.70
CA VAL A 848 2.35 81.60 -98.73
C VAL A 848 1.89 82.82 -99.52
N VAL A 849 2.35 82.95 -100.76
CA VAL A 849 1.98 84.04 -101.67
C VAL A 849 0.77 83.60 -102.49
N ARG A 850 -0.27 84.44 -102.57
CA ARG A 850 -1.50 84.14 -103.34
C ARG A 850 -1.16 83.79 -104.79
N LYS A 851 -1.91 82.87 -105.39
CA LYS A 851 -1.76 82.32 -106.76
C LYS A 851 -0.42 81.63 -107.08
N THR A 852 0.63 81.83 -106.28
CA THR A 852 1.97 81.30 -106.53
C THR A 852 2.31 80.11 -105.63
N THR A 853 2.21 80.26 -104.31
CA THR A 853 2.70 79.24 -103.38
C THR A 853 1.66 78.15 -103.14
N LYS A 854 2.00 76.91 -103.50
CA LYS A 854 1.30 75.70 -103.05
C LYS A 854 1.85 75.29 -101.68
N ALA A 855 1.22 75.77 -100.61
CA ALA A 855 1.67 75.53 -99.24
C ALA A 855 1.66 74.04 -98.89
N THR A 856 2.63 73.57 -98.11
CA THR A 856 2.67 72.21 -97.56
C THR A 856 2.33 72.27 -96.07
N VAL A 857 1.41 71.42 -95.62
CA VAL A 857 1.01 71.29 -94.22
C VAL A 857 1.31 69.88 -93.73
N LYS A 858 2.10 69.75 -92.68
CA LYS A 858 2.23 68.48 -91.94
C LYS A 858 1.14 68.41 -90.88
N VAL A 859 0.40 67.32 -90.85
CA VAL A 859 -0.67 67.02 -89.90
C VAL A 859 -0.30 65.76 -89.12
N LYS A 860 -0.47 65.80 -87.80
CA LYS A 860 -0.27 64.66 -86.90
C LYS A 860 -1.63 64.10 -86.47
N VAL A 861 -1.81 62.79 -86.61
CA VAL A 861 -2.97 62.03 -86.16
C VAL A 861 -2.51 61.07 -85.07
N THR A 862 -2.95 61.27 -83.84
CA THR A 862 -2.60 60.43 -82.69
C THR A 862 -3.79 59.56 -82.28
N GLY A 863 -3.58 58.25 -82.12
CA GLY A 863 -4.54 57.33 -81.52
C GLY A 863 -4.30 57.20 -80.02
N THR A 864 -5.36 56.97 -79.24
CA THR A 864 -5.24 56.71 -77.80
C THR A 864 -4.73 55.28 -77.58
N GLY A 865 -3.45 55.11 -77.26
CA GLY A 865 -2.85 53.80 -76.98
C GLY A 865 -2.40 53.01 -78.21
N PHE A 866 -2.43 53.61 -79.41
CA PHE A 866 -1.95 53.00 -80.65
C PHE A 866 -1.47 54.05 -81.66
N THR A 867 -0.60 53.65 -82.59
CA THR A 867 -0.15 54.50 -83.70
C THR A 867 -1.13 54.38 -84.87
N VAL A 868 -1.50 55.52 -85.47
CA VAL A 868 -2.38 55.53 -86.65
C VAL A 868 -1.53 55.34 -87.91
N GLU A 869 -1.44 54.09 -88.37
CA GLU A 869 -0.54 53.71 -89.47
C GLU A 869 -1.06 54.01 -90.88
N SER A 870 -2.36 54.28 -91.02
CA SER A 870 -3.00 54.42 -92.33
C SER A 870 -4.23 55.34 -92.31
N GLY A 871 -4.77 55.61 -93.49
CA GLY A 871 -5.94 56.47 -93.71
C GLY A 871 -5.55 57.79 -94.37
N THR A 872 -6.48 58.73 -94.47
CA THR A 872 -6.26 59.97 -95.25
C THR A 872 -6.61 61.19 -94.44
N VAL A 873 -5.69 62.16 -94.41
CA VAL A 873 -5.97 63.53 -93.97
C VAL A 873 -6.32 64.37 -95.18
N ARG A 874 -7.46 65.05 -95.10
CA ARG A 874 -7.93 66.02 -96.09
C ARG A 874 -7.98 67.41 -95.45
N ILE A 875 -7.42 68.42 -96.13
CA ILE A 875 -7.37 69.79 -95.64
C ILE A 875 -8.35 70.65 -96.43
N TYR A 876 -9.31 71.23 -95.72
CA TYR A 876 -10.38 72.06 -96.26
C TYR A 876 -10.22 73.51 -95.85
N GLN A 877 -10.73 74.44 -96.66
CA GLN A 877 -11.07 75.81 -96.25
C GLN A 877 -12.58 75.96 -96.45
N GLY A 878 -13.35 76.12 -95.37
CA GLY A 878 -14.81 75.94 -95.45
C GLY A 878 -15.16 74.55 -95.99
N SER A 879 -15.96 74.48 -97.04
CA SER A 879 -16.30 73.23 -97.75
C SER A 879 -15.31 72.84 -98.86
N THR A 880 -14.38 73.74 -99.22
CA THR A 880 -13.48 73.53 -100.38
C THR A 880 -12.27 72.70 -99.99
N LEU A 881 -12.01 71.61 -100.72
CA LEU A 881 -10.81 70.77 -100.53
C LEU A 881 -9.58 71.42 -101.16
N TYR A 882 -8.59 71.70 -100.33
CA TYR A 882 -7.31 72.29 -100.74
C TYR A 882 -6.21 71.26 -100.97
N GLY A 883 -6.25 70.10 -100.31
CA GLY A 883 -5.30 69.02 -100.54
C GLY A 883 -5.57 67.83 -99.64
N TYR A 884 -4.94 66.70 -99.95
CA TYR A 884 -5.01 65.51 -99.11
C TYR A 884 -3.68 64.73 -99.15
N ALA A 885 -3.44 63.91 -98.13
CA ALA A 885 -2.33 62.96 -98.09
C ALA A 885 -2.68 61.77 -97.19
N SER A 886 -2.05 60.63 -97.45
CA SER A 886 -2.16 59.47 -96.57
C SER A 886 -1.42 59.70 -95.27
N VAL A 887 -1.94 59.12 -94.18
CA VAL A 887 -1.25 59.03 -92.89
C VAL A 887 -0.30 57.84 -92.94
N LYS A 888 0.93 58.04 -92.48
CA LYS A 888 1.91 57.00 -92.20
C LYS A 888 2.59 57.33 -90.87
N ASP A 889 2.72 56.38 -89.96
CA ASP A 889 3.31 56.57 -88.63
C ASP A 889 2.68 57.76 -87.86
N GLY A 890 1.36 57.93 -87.98
CA GLY A 890 0.62 59.05 -87.37
C GLY A 890 0.86 60.42 -87.99
N LEU A 891 1.50 60.53 -89.16
CA LEU A 891 1.80 61.80 -89.84
C LEU A 891 1.30 61.81 -91.29
N ALA A 892 0.78 62.95 -91.74
CA ALA A 892 0.41 63.20 -93.13
C ALA A 892 0.99 64.54 -93.61
N THR A 893 1.70 64.55 -94.74
CA THR A 893 2.25 65.78 -95.34
C THR A 893 1.42 66.15 -96.57
N VAL A 894 0.58 67.18 -96.44
CA VAL A 894 -0.40 67.56 -97.44
C VAL A 894 0.08 68.79 -98.22
N LYS A 895 0.18 68.67 -99.55
CA LYS A 895 0.43 69.81 -100.44
C LYS A 895 -0.90 70.44 -100.87
N LEU A 896 -1.06 71.74 -100.62
CA LEU A 896 -2.28 72.49 -100.88
C LEU A 896 -2.28 73.12 -102.27
N LYS A 897 -3.48 73.32 -102.84
CA LYS A 897 -3.72 74.22 -103.98
C LYS A 897 -3.30 75.66 -103.59
N ALA A 898 -2.87 76.44 -104.58
CA ALA A 898 -2.54 77.84 -104.36
C ALA A 898 -3.80 78.65 -104.01
N PHE A 899 -3.69 79.61 -103.09
CA PHE A 899 -4.83 80.40 -102.63
C PHE A 899 -5.15 81.54 -103.60
N PRO A 900 -6.40 81.74 -104.02
CA PRO A 900 -6.76 82.80 -104.98
C PRO A 900 -6.67 84.21 -104.38
N THR A 901 -6.84 84.34 -103.06
CA THR A 901 -6.87 85.62 -102.33
C THR A 901 -5.92 85.62 -101.14
N SER A 902 -5.37 86.80 -100.79
CA SER A 902 -4.59 87.01 -99.57
C SER A 902 -5.50 87.05 -98.31
N GLY A 903 -4.89 87.07 -97.12
CA GLY A 903 -5.57 87.08 -95.83
C GLY A 903 -5.37 85.79 -95.04
N ASN A 904 -5.89 85.75 -93.81
CA ASN A 904 -5.89 84.56 -92.98
C ASN A 904 -6.94 83.56 -93.48
N LYS A 905 -6.51 82.33 -93.77
CA LYS A 905 -7.35 81.25 -94.26
C LYS A 905 -7.53 80.23 -93.14
N ALA A 906 -8.73 80.16 -92.58
CA ALA A 906 -9.10 79.12 -91.63
C ALA A 906 -9.22 77.78 -92.37
N MET A 907 -8.40 76.82 -91.96
CA MET A 907 -8.28 75.50 -92.53
C MET A 907 -8.72 74.44 -91.52
N THR A 908 -9.28 73.34 -92.01
CA THR A 908 -9.61 72.17 -91.18
C THR A 908 -8.97 70.93 -91.81
N ALA A 909 -8.09 70.28 -91.06
CA ALA A 909 -7.60 68.94 -91.36
C ALA A 909 -8.59 67.92 -90.82
N LYS A 910 -9.13 67.07 -91.69
CA LYS A 910 -10.03 65.97 -91.33
C LYS A 910 -9.36 64.65 -91.63
N PHE A 911 -9.12 63.84 -90.60
CA PHE A 911 -8.79 62.43 -90.74
C PHE A 911 -10.08 61.62 -90.85
N ALA A 912 -10.21 60.85 -91.92
CA ALA A 912 -11.45 60.11 -92.22
C ALA A 912 -11.66 58.86 -91.35
N GLY A 913 -10.71 58.51 -90.47
CA GLY A 913 -10.69 57.21 -89.80
C GLY A 913 -10.04 56.14 -90.68
N ASN A 914 -9.89 54.94 -90.13
CA ASN A 914 -9.49 53.75 -90.85
C ASN A 914 -10.18 52.50 -90.24
N SER A 915 -9.66 51.30 -90.48
CA SER A 915 -10.20 50.05 -89.92
C SER A 915 -10.13 50.00 -88.38
N VAL A 916 -9.11 50.59 -87.77
CA VAL A 916 -8.87 50.53 -86.32
C VAL A 916 -9.17 51.85 -85.58
N ALA A 917 -9.29 52.95 -86.32
CA ALA A 917 -9.25 54.30 -85.79
C ALA A 917 -10.49 55.12 -86.21
N LEU A 918 -11.11 55.83 -85.26
CA LEU A 918 -12.22 56.74 -85.51
C LEU A 918 -11.76 57.98 -86.30
N PRO A 919 -12.65 58.60 -87.09
CA PRO A 919 -12.37 59.90 -87.72
C PRO A 919 -12.13 60.98 -86.66
N SER A 920 -11.29 61.95 -87.01
CA SER A 920 -11.08 63.14 -86.18
C SER A 920 -10.76 64.35 -87.04
N ASN A 921 -10.85 65.54 -86.45
CA ASN A 921 -10.53 66.77 -87.15
C ASN A 921 -9.74 67.73 -86.27
N GLY A 922 -9.04 68.66 -86.92
CA GLY A 922 -8.30 69.72 -86.27
C GLY A 922 -8.29 70.97 -87.14
N SER A 923 -8.60 72.11 -86.54
CA SER A 923 -8.60 73.41 -87.23
C SER A 923 -7.29 74.16 -87.02
N PHE A 924 -6.88 74.94 -88.01
CA PHE A 924 -5.69 75.79 -87.97
C PHE A 924 -5.81 76.93 -88.99
N THR A 925 -4.95 77.93 -88.93
CA THR A 925 -4.99 79.07 -89.86
C THR A 925 -3.72 79.15 -90.69
N ILE A 926 -3.82 79.50 -91.97
CA ILE A 926 -2.70 79.82 -92.85
C ILE A 926 -2.79 81.29 -93.25
N LYS A 927 -1.73 82.06 -93.00
CA LYS A 927 -1.64 83.46 -93.46
C LYS A 927 -1.14 83.50 -94.91
N VAL A 928 -1.95 84.05 -95.81
CA VAL A 928 -1.61 84.22 -97.23
C VAL A 928 -1.33 85.70 -97.51
N VAL A 929 -0.18 86.01 -98.08
CA VAL A 929 0.25 87.38 -98.42
C VAL A 929 -0.02 87.71 -99.90
N LYS A 930 0.01 89.02 -100.24
CA LYS A 930 -0.24 89.52 -101.60
C LYS A 930 0.73 88.99 -102.64
#